data_AF-A0A0D2K2F9-F1
#
_entry.id   AF-A0A0D2K2F9-F1
#
_cell.length_a   1.000
_cell.length_b   1.000
_cell.length_c   1.000
_cell.angle_alpha   90.00
_cell.angle_beta   90.00
_cell.angle_gamma   90.00
#
_symmetry.space_group_name_H-M   'P 1'
#
loop_
_entity.id
_entity.type
_entity.pdbx_description
1 polymer ?
#
loop_
_entity_poly.entity_id
_entity_poly.type
_entity_poly.pdbx_seq_one_letter_code
_entity_poly.pdbx_strand_id
1 'polypeptide(L)'
;MAPQPELYPTLHRVRDLETAGIEDLQQIIQTFPVIDNHAHNMLTEEHAYGSAEYPFECITSEAQGHALTDHVHTSLSHMRGIKHLAEFYQCPETLQDVKAARYEWVRRDYPGLIKKCFEGTHAIMMDDGLSPEIIHSFKWHRQFVPTVSRIVRIEAVAAELLEHLAHAAGFMRVGLDADWDISQTESFLVRFNTVFRNQIRTLANDPDVRGFKSVICYRSGLDIGLESRKNFRPHQSLTESSLLQSFHEFLQKAVRDHRYRIQQKEVNDFLVVAVCDVLEKLVDTDGENLPFQFHTGLGDTDIDLVKANPAYMQPLIEAFPQVDFVILHSSYPYTREAGYLAANYSNAWLDIGEAFPMLSREGEESVLRQALELTPSSKILWSTDGHFYPETYWLANKHFREALERLLTSYIAAGDVTVAQAIDIAVDIMFWNSNLLYKLDEERKYPELLRACGREAVDSMRTLVNGGSKAPSFKSYASTAVATTAGGASSSATAAAAARPGASLNAASLSSSTLSLPLRSGSASAPSGQNSTAIFAQNVTIFDAFMQTNPGIKWMWVQYLDYTGTLRNRMMSVQQFKKQLSTGKALCCTTALTRLMQDDYPATGCSATGQFLMIPDLSTLSLNKGISSPSATVQTWWMADSEQVPLVEHFDRCPRWLLQSQADALKSEFNISMLMGFELEIIFMKPVLNETKSDFVEFEPLHMVHSWSNMTYQQLDMLPIIEEIVEHLADLDIHLSQFHSEAAPGQWEFPLPAFEPVKAVDVLFKAKDVIRNVAKKHGLKATCYPRPYSFSPGSANHAHFSINGPGDTVEKYEAPFLAGVLEHLPALIAFLLPFEESYQRVNAGIWAGGEYVCWGTQNKEVPLRKCGPGHFELKTVDGMGNSYLSMAALLASGLHGLRQDLKLQHGDCTGDPTGIGEEERQKLGITTQLPNTLEKSLKALDRDKVLRRSLGYAVVDDYIAISESVMAKLRGFGDEKRRLWLMARY
;
A
#
# COMPACT_ATOMS: atom_id res chain seq x y z
N MET A 1 63.80 -17.23 4.34
CA MET A 1 62.98 -16.81 3.19
C MET A 1 63.28 -15.36 2.89
N ALA A 2 63.20 -14.91 1.64
CA ALA A 2 63.10 -13.47 1.37
C ALA A 2 61.83 -12.93 2.06
N PRO A 3 61.82 -11.70 2.60
CA PRO A 3 60.60 -11.10 3.10
C PRO A 3 59.57 -11.08 1.95
N GLN A 4 58.36 -11.59 2.20
CA GLN A 4 57.26 -11.37 1.27
C GLN A 4 57.02 -9.86 1.18
N PRO A 5 56.75 -9.30 -0.01
CA PRO A 5 56.38 -7.90 -0.13
C PRO A 5 55.14 -7.63 0.71
N GLU A 6 55.13 -6.52 1.44
CA GLU A 6 53.97 -6.09 2.22
C GLU A 6 52.82 -5.80 1.25
N LEU A 7 51.73 -6.58 1.36
CA LEU A 7 50.63 -6.57 0.39
C LEU A 7 49.87 -5.22 0.40
N TYR A 8 49.85 -4.55 1.56
CA TYR A 8 49.20 -3.25 1.76
C TYR A 8 50.19 -2.23 2.35
N PRO A 9 51.11 -1.68 1.54
CA PRO A 9 52.13 -0.74 2.04
C PRO A 9 51.55 0.62 2.48
N THR A 10 50.31 0.91 2.12
CA THR A 10 49.57 2.13 2.47
C THR A 10 48.54 1.95 3.58
N LEU A 11 48.40 0.73 4.15
CA LEU A 11 47.39 0.44 5.17
C LEU A 11 47.61 1.25 6.44
N HIS A 12 46.65 2.13 6.76
CA HIS A 12 46.65 2.85 8.03
C HIS A 12 46.46 1.89 9.20
N ARG A 13 47.07 2.20 10.35
CA ARG A 13 47.06 1.32 11.53
C ARG A 13 46.69 2.09 12.79
N VAL A 14 45.46 1.87 13.24
CA VAL A 14 44.95 2.35 14.52
C VAL A 14 45.43 1.38 15.62
N ARG A 15 46.26 1.88 16.54
CA ARG A 15 46.86 1.04 17.60
C ARG A 15 45.90 0.73 18.74
N ASP A 16 44.97 1.62 18.98
CA ASP A 16 43.96 1.56 20.03
C ASP A 16 42.71 2.29 19.50
N LEU A 17 41.59 1.59 19.40
CA LEU A 17 40.35 2.16 18.85
C LEU A 17 39.73 3.21 19.79
N GLU A 18 39.91 3.07 21.11
CA GLU A 18 39.31 3.95 22.11
C GLU A 18 39.94 5.36 22.11
N THR A 19 41.13 5.51 21.51
CA THR A 19 41.83 6.79 21.38
C THR A 19 41.93 7.29 19.93
N ALA A 20 41.22 6.65 18.98
CA ALA A 20 41.21 7.02 17.56
C ALA A 20 40.52 8.38 17.30
N GLY A 21 41.08 9.16 16.37
CA GLY A 21 40.54 10.43 15.91
C GLY A 21 39.75 10.32 14.59
N ILE A 22 39.07 11.40 14.19
CA ILE A 22 38.38 11.46 12.89
C ILE A 22 39.36 11.22 11.72
N GLU A 23 40.60 11.72 11.84
CA GLU A 23 41.66 11.46 10.85
C GLU A 23 41.95 9.95 10.70
N ASP A 24 41.90 9.17 11.78
CA ASP A 24 42.08 7.72 11.73
C ASP A 24 40.94 7.03 10.96
N LEU A 25 39.69 7.45 11.18
CA LEU A 25 38.53 6.96 10.42
C LEU A 25 38.69 7.26 8.93
N GLN A 26 39.04 8.49 8.57
CA GLN A 26 39.24 8.89 7.17
C GLN A 26 40.35 8.06 6.53
N GLN A 27 41.49 7.90 7.20
CA GLN A 27 42.58 7.07 6.67
C GLN A 27 42.21 5.58 6.58
N ILE A 28 41.43 5.03 7.52
CA ILE A 28 40.88 3.65 7.40
C ILE A 28 39.95 3.54 6.18
N ILE A 29 38.99 4.45 6.01
CA ILE A 29 38.06 4.44 4.86
C ILE A 29 38.80 4.57 3.52
N GLN A 30 39.95 5.23 3.47
CA GLN A 30 40.72 5.34 2.22
C GLN A 30 41.74 4.21 1.99
N THR A 31 42.24 3.54 3.04
CA THR A 31 43.38 2.60 2.93
C THR A 31 43.07 1.15 3.29
N PHE A 32 41.98 0.87 4.02
CA PHE A 32 41.58 -0.49 4.33
C PHE A 32 41.00 -1.17 3.07
N PRO A 33 41.41 -2.41 2.74
CA PRO A 33 40.96 -3.05 1.52
C PRO A 33 39.48 -3.42 1.57
N VAL A 34 38.85 -3.55 0.40
CA VAL A 34 37.46 -4.04 0.26
C VAL A 34 37.39 -5.48 -0.20
N ILE A 35 36.33 -6.18 0.21
CA ILE A 35 35.85 -7.41 -0.40
C ILE A 35 34.63 -7.04 -1.24
N ASP A 36 34.75 -7.22 -2.55
CA ASP A 36 33.69 -6.97 -3.52
C ASP A 36 32.83 -8.24 -3.67
N ASN A 37 31.66 -8.29 -3.01
CA ASN A 37 30.86 -9.52 -2.96
C ASN A 37 30.03 -9.79 -4.23
N HIS A 38 30.00 -8.88 -5.21
CA HIS A 38 29.32 -9.11 -6.48
C HIS A 38 29.91 -8.25 -7.60
N ALA A 39 30.51 -8.90 -8.57
CA ALA A 39 30.93 -8.28 -9.82
C ALA A 39 30.86 -9.30 -10.96
N HIS A 40 31.29 -8.89 -12.15
CA HIS A 40 31.28 -9.70 -13.35
C HIS A 40 32.69 -9.88 -13.92
N ASN A 41 32.78 -10.30 -15.19
CA ASN A 41 34.05 -10.51 -15.87
C ASN A 41 34.43 -9.29 -16.73
N MET A 42 35.73 -9.05 -16.89
CA MET A 42 36.27 -8.02 -17.80
C MET A 42 36.18 -8.44 -19.26
N LEU A 43 36.01 -7.47 -20.16
CA LEU A 43 36.24 -7.65 -21.59
C LEU A 43 37.70 -8.03 -21.88
N THR A 44 37.89 -8.85 -22.90
CA THR A 44 39.19 -9.14 -23.52
C THR A 44 39.77 -7.89 -24.20
N GLU A 45 41.09 -7.87 -24.37
CA GLU A 45 41.88 -6.78 -24.96
C GLU A 45 41.33 -6.30 -26.32
N GLU A 46 40.85 -7.24 -27.14
CA GLU A 46 40.26 -6.97 -28.47
C GLU A 46 38.94 -6.21 -28.37
N HIS A 47 38.11 -6.54 -27.38
CA HIS A 47 36.78 -5.96 -27.17
C HIS A 47 36.82 -4.73 -26.23
N ALA A 48 37.91 -4.55 -25.48
CA ALA A 48 38.06 -3.51 -24.47
C ALA A 48 37.99 -2.07 -25.02
N TYR A 49 38.12 -1.83 -26.34
CA TYR A 49 37.91 -0.49 -26.93
C TYR A 49 36.43 -0.04 -26.92
N GLY A 50 35.51 -0.96 -26.66
CA GLY A 50 34.06 -0.73 -26.69
C GLY A 50 33.46 -0.94 -28.07
N SER A 51 32.16 -1.26 -28.09
CA SER A 51 31.39 -1.52 -29.32
C SER A 51 30.08 -0.73 -29.32
N ALA A 52 29.27 -0.88 -30.37
CA ALA A 52 27.91 -0.34 -30.39
C ALA A 52 26.97 -1.09 -29.41
N GLU A 53 27.30 -2.33 -29.06
CA GLU A 53 26.55 -3.16 -28.10
C GLU A 53 27.01 -2.91 -26.66
N TYR A 54 28.29 -2.60 -26.48
CA TYR A 54 28.92 -2.28 -25.20
C TYR A 54 29.67 -0.95 -25.30
N PRO A 55 28.98 0.21 -25.39
CA PRO A 55 29.63 1.51 -25.40
C PRO A 55 30.19 1.84 -24.01
N PHE A 56 31.31 2.57 -23.96
CA PHE A 56 31.98 2.92 -22.70
C PHE A 56 31.13 3.78 -21.75
N GLU A 57 30.07 4.41 -22.25
CA GLU A 57 29.13 5.21 -21.48
C GLU A 57 28.37 4.39 -20.41
N CYS A 58 28.27 3.06 -20.55
CA CYS A 58 27.54 2.20 -19.60
C CYS A 58 28.15 2.18 -18.18
N ILE A 59 29.42 2.59 -18.02
CA ILE A 59 30.12 2.64 -16.72
C ILE A 59 29.46 3.49 -15.62
N THR A 60 28.41 4.22 -15.98
CA THR A 60 27.62 5.14 -15.13
C THR A 60 26.13 5.11 -15.48
N SER A 61 25.66 4.15 -16.30
CA SER A 61 24.24 4.00 -16.60
C SER A 61 23.86 2.66 -17.24
N GLU A 62 22.86 2.00 -16.66
CA GLU A 62 22.10 0.86 -17.22
C GLU A 62 21.11 1.24 -18.35
N ALA A 63 21.30 2.40 -19.00
CA ALA A 63 20.51 2.78 -20.16
C ALA A 63 21.00 2.01 -21.40
N GLN A 64 20.12 1.77 -22.37
CA GLN A 64 20.50 1.14 -23.65
C GLN A 64 20.13 2.01 -24.85
N GLY A 65 20.82 1.80 -25.98
CA GLY A 65 20.57 2.47 -27.26
C GLY A 65 20.62 4.01 -27.15
N HIS A 66 19.65 4.68 -27.76
CA HIS A 66 19.56 6.15 -27.79
C HIS A 66 19.51 6.80 -26.40
N ALA A 67 18.94 6.13 -25.39
CA ALA A 67 18.92 6.66 -24.03
C ALA A 67 20.36 6.78 -23.47
N LEU A 68 21.22 5.80 -23.78
CA LEU A 68 22.63 5.82 -23.39
C LEU A 68 23.43 6.82 -24.23
N THR A 69 23.36 6.73 -25.55
CA THR A 69 24.21 7.55 -26.43
C THR A 69 23.85 9.03 -26.42
N ASP A 70 22.55 9.35 -26.41
CA ASP A 70 22.08 10.70 -26.72
C ASP A 70 21.79 11.53 -25.46
N HIS A 71 21.72 10.90 -24.28
CA HIS A 71 21.27 11.56 -23.04
C HIS A 71 22.15 11.35 -21.81
N VAL A 72 22.84 10.20 -21.63
CA VAL A 72 23.59 9.93 -20.38
C VAL A 72 24.71 10.92 -20.11
N HIS A 73 25.31 11.52 -21.15
CA HIS A 73 26.29 12.61 -21.00
C HIS A 73 25.75 13.87 -20.29
N THR A 74 24.43 13.98 -20.11
CA THR A 74 23.77 15.04 -19.32
C THR A 74 23.42 14.63 -17.88
N SER A 75 23.71 13.40 -17.47
CA SER A 75 23.45 12.92 -16.10
C SER A 75 24.53 13.38 -15.11
N LEU A 76 24.13 13.67 -13.87
CA LEU A 76 25.05 14.08 -12.80
C LEU A 76 26.05 12.97 -12.43
N SER A 77 25.63 11.70 -12.52
CA SER A 77 26.48 10.53 -12.34
C SER A 77 27.60 10.54 -13.40
N HIS A 78 27.24 10.60 -14.68
CA HIS A 78 28.19 10.54 -15.78
C HIS A 78 29.16 11.72 -15.78
N MET A 79 28.67 12.95 -15.56
CA MET A 79 29.54 14.13 -15.46
C MET A 79 30.60 14.00 -14.35
N ARG A 80 30.21 13.48 -13.17
CA ARG A 80 31.15 13.23 -12.07
C ARG A 80 32.10 12.08 -12.41
N GLY A 81 31.60 11.00 -13.00
CA GLY A 81 32.38 9.85 -13.42
C GLY A 81 33.49 10.22 -14.40
N ILE A 82 33.16 10.97 -15.45
CA ILE A 82 34.13 11.46 -16.44
C ILE A 82 35.16 12.41 -15.82
N LYS A 83 34.76 13.27 -14.87
CA LYS A 83 35.73 14.09 -14.13
C LYS A 83 36.72 13.24 -13.33
N HIS A 84 36.24 12.28 -12.55
CA HIS A 84 37.10 11.40 -11.76
C HIS A 84 37.99 10.50 -12.63
N LEU A 85 37.51 10.07 -13.79
CA LEU A 85 38.33 9.33 -14.76
C LEU A 85 39.36 10.23 -15.46
N ALA A 86 39.05 11.50 -15.72
CA ALA A 86 40.02 12.47 -16.22
C ALA A 86 41.16 12.70 -15.22
N GLU A 87 40.85 12.78 -13.92
CA GLU A 87 41.84 12.79 -12.82
C GLU A 87 42.68 11.51 -12.80
N PHE A 88 42.06 10.33 -12.88
CA PHE A 88 42.74 9.02 -12.92
C PHE A 88 43.71 8.88 -14.10
N TYR A 89 43.31 9.38 -15.27
CA TYR A 89 44.07 9.32 -16.52
C TYR A 89 45.02 10.52 -16.72
N GLN A 90 44.94 11.54 -15.86
CA GLN A 90 45.68 12.81 -15.98
C GLN A 90 45.48 13.50 -17.34
N CYS A 91 44.22 13.57 -17.77
CA CYS A 91 43.79 14.19 -19.03
C CYS A 91 42.69 15.26 -18.79
N PRO A 92 42.30 16.06 -19.81
CA PRO A 92 41.21 17.02 -19.67
C PRO A 92 39.86 16.37 -19.32
N GLU A 93 38.98 17.12 -18.65
CA GLU A 93 37.65 16.68 -18.17
C GLU A 93 36.61 16.53 -19.31
N THR A 94 36.93 15.82 -20.39
CA THR A 94 35.99 15.48 -21.47
C THR A 94 35.92 13.98 -21.73
N LEU A 95 34.74 13.48 -22.11
CA LEU A 95 34.53 12.08 -22.48
C LEU A 95 35.46 11.63 -23.61
N GLN A 96 35.76 12.51 -24.56
CA GLN A 96 36.63 12.21 -25.70
C GLN A 96 38.09 12.08 -25.26
N ASP A 97 38.57 12.94 -24.37
CA ASP A 97 39.92 12.88 -23.82
C ASP A 97 40.11 11.65 -22.91
N VAL A 98 39.11 11.34 -22.08
CA VAL A 98 39.08 10.11 -21.26
C VAL A 98 39.10 8.86 -22.16
N LYS A 99 38.26 8.79 -23.20
CA LYS A 99 38.29 7.69 -24.17
C LYS A 99 39.64 7.56 -24.87
N ALA A 100 40.25 8.68 -25.29
CA ALA A 100 41.56 8.67 -25.95
C ALA A 100 42.70 8.20 -25.01
N ALA A 101 42.74 8.70 -23.77
CA ALA A 101 43.71 8.27 -22.78
C ALA A 101 43.54 6.78 -22.43
N ARG A 102 42.29 6.34 -22.24
CA ARG A 102 41.93 4.94 -22.03
C ARG A 102 42.38 4.04 -23.18
N TYR A 103 42.16 4.43 -24.43
CA TYR A 103 42.59 3.66 -25.60
C TYR A 103 44.12 3.51 -25.66
N GLU A 104 44.89 4.52 -25.27
CA GLU A 104 46.34 4.40 -25.14
C GLU A 104 46.76 3.44 -24.02
N TRP A 105 45.99 3.32 -22.92
CA TRP A 105 46.22 2.29 -21.89
C TRP A 105 45.89 0.89 -22.41
N VAL A 106 44.70 0.67 -22.98
CA VAL A 106 44.28 -0.64 -23.55
C VAL A 106 45.30 -1.12 -24.60
N ARG A 107 45.79 -0.21 -25.46
CA ARG A 107 46.76 -0.51 -26.52
C ARG A 107 48.18 -0.82 -26.01
N ARG A 108 48.56 -0.34 -24.84
CA ARG A 108 49.95 -0.42 -24.32
C ARG A 108 50.12 -1.42 -23.19
N ASP A 109 49.18 -1.45 -22.23
CA ASP A 109 49.24 -2.23 -21.00
C ASP A 109 47.85 -2.37 -20.36
N TYR A 110 46.97 -3.17 -20.98
CA TYR A 110 45.64 -3.45 -20.43
C TYR A 110 45.67 -4.19 -19.07
N PRO A 111 46.55 -5.20 -18.84
CA PRO A 111 46.70 -5.79 -17.50
C PRO A 111 47.17 -4.76 -16.45
N GLY A 112 48.04 -3.83 -16.81
CA GLY A 112 48.45 -2.71 -15.94
C GLY A 112 47.30 -1.76 -15.59
N LEU A 113 46.42 -1.46 -16.56
CA LEU A 113 45.19 -0.69 -16.32
C LEU A 113 44.28 -1.42 -15.31
N ILE A 114 43.98 -2.70 -15.54
CA ILE A 114 43.12 -3.50 -14.64
C ILE A 114 43.71 -3.55 -13.23
N LYS A 115 45.02 -3.81 -13.12
CA LYS A 115 45.72 -3.82 -11.84
C LYS A 115 45.58 -2.49 -11.09
N LYS A 116 45.68 -1.36 -11.79
CA LYS A 116 45.52 -0.01 -11.22
C LYS A 116 44.07 0.26 -10.80
N CYS A 117 43.09 -0.23 -11.56
CA CYS A 117 41.67 -0.10 -11.20
C CYS A 117 41.27 -0.95 -9.99
N PHE A 118 41.95 -2.08 -9.76
CA PHE A 118 41.76 -2.95 -8.60
C PHE A 118 42.56 -2.55 -7.35
N GLU A 119 43.28 -1.42 -7.37
CA GLU A 119 43.98 -0.92 -6.18
C GLU A 119 43.01 -0.73 -5.00
N GLY A 120 43.32 -1.37 -3.87
CA GLY A 120 42.45 -1.40 -2.68
C GLY A 120 41.38 -2.51 -2.65
N THR A 121 41.29 -3.37 -3.67
CA THR A 121 40.41 -4.55 -3.68
C THR A 121 41.18 -5.81 -3.25
N HIS A 122 40.64 -6.56 -2.28
CA HIS A 122 41.27 -7.78 -1.75
C HIS A 122 40.68 -9.06 -2.35
N ALA A 123 39.36 -9.15 -2.38
CA ALA A 123 38.65 -10.30 -2.92
C ALA A 123 37.52 -9.85 -3.83
N ILE A 124 37.24 -10.63 -4.88
CA ILE A 124 36.12 -10.40 -5.81
C ILE A 124 35.33 -11.70 -6.00
N MET A 125 34.01 -11.60 -5.87
CA MET A 125 33.05 -12.67 -6.11
C MET A 125 32.36 -12.44 -7.46
N MET A 126 32.76 -13.21 -8.48
CA MET A 126 32.36 -12.98 -9.87
C MET A 126 31.20 -13.87 -10.31
N ASP A 127 30.09 -13.27 -10.74
CA ASP A 127 29.04 -13.93 -11.53
C ASP A 127 29.51 -14.04 -12.99
N ASP A 128 29.85 -15.27 -13.39
CA ASP A 128 30.37 -15.60 -14.71
C ASP A 128 29.30 -15.95 -15.76
N GLY A 129 28.02 -15.64 -15.49
CA GLY A 129 26.88 -15.89 -16.39
C GLY A 129 26.77 -14.94 -17.60
N LEU A 130 27.88 -14.40 -18.09
CA LEU A 130 27.99 -13.54 -19.29
C LEU A 130 28.58 -14.33 -20.48
N SER A 131 28.47 -13.79 -21.70
CA SER A 131 28.94 -14.50 -22.91
C SER A 131 30.46 -14.70 -22.90
N PRO A 132 30.98 -15.94 -22.96
CA PRO A 132 32.40 -16.23 -22.83
C PRO A 132 33.26 -15.79 -24.03
N GLU A 133 32.64 -15.40 -25.15
CA GLU A 133 33.34 -15.06 -26.39
C GLU A 133 34.13 -13.74 -26.32
N ILE A 134 33.68 -12.79 -25.49
CA ILE A 134 34.23 -11.43 -25.42
C ILE A 134 34.90 -11.09 -24.08
N ILE A 135 34.75 -11.96 -23.07
CA ILE A 135 35.23 -11.75 -21.68
C ILE A 135 36.35 -12.71 -21.29
N HIS A 136 37.17 -12.32 -20.32
CA HIS A 136 38.10 -13.23 -19.66
C HIS A 136 37.38 -14.11 -18.64
N SER A 137 37.82 -15.36 -18.44
CA SER A 137 37.25 -16.24 -17.39
C SER A 137 37.49 -15.69 -15.98
N PHE A 138 36.63 -16.00 -14.99
CA PHE A 138 36.82 -15.50 -13.61
C PHE A 138 38.21 -15.85 -13.05
N LYS A 139 38.74 -17.05 -13.35
CA LYS A 139 40.07 -17.52 -12.93
C LYS A 139 41.23 -16.66 -13.43
N TRP A 140 41.08 -15.98 -14.57
CA TRP A 140 42.09 -15.07 -15.12
C TRP A 140 42.34 -13.86 -14.21
N HIS A 141 41.32 -13.40 -13.48
CA HIS A 141 41.41 -12.22 -12.63
C HIS A 141 42.26 -12.44 -11.36
N ARG A 142 42.59 -13.70 -11.02
CA ARG A 142 43.47 -14.09 -9.89
C ARG A 142 44.90 -13.55 -9.98
N GLN A 143 45.30 -12.98 -11.11
CA GLN A 143 46.59 -12.32 -11.27
C GLN A 143 46.61 -10.87 -10.73
N PHE A 144 45.44 -10.29 -10.43
CA PHE A 144 45.30 -8.89 -10.04
C PHE A 144 44.93 -8.69 -8.56
N VAL A 145 44.07 -9.56 -8.00
CA VAL A 145 43.67 -9.52 -6.58
C VAL A 145 43.96 -10.86 -5.88
N PRO A 146 44.25 -10.84 -4.56
CA PRO A 146 44.55 -12.05 -3.76
C PRO A 146 43.53 -13.19 -3.87
N THR A 147 42.24 -12.89 -3.79
CA THR A 147 41.16 -13.90 -3.81
C THR A 147 40.17 -13.61 -4.94
N VAL A 148 39.88 -14.61 -5.78
CA VAL A 148 38.76 -14.55 -6.73
C VAL A 148 37.96 -15.83 -6.64
N SER A 149 36.67 -15.69 -6.32
CA SER A 149 35.69 -16.76 -6.21
C SER A 149 34.57 -16.57 -7.22
N ARG A 150 33.83 -17.65 -7.47
CA ARG A 150 32.72 -17.70 -8.42
C ARG A 150 31.38 -17.60 -7.70
N ILE A 151 30.48 -16.81 -8.26
CA ILE A 151 29.05 -16.85 -8.00
C ILE A 151 28.38 -17.50 -9.21
N VAL A 152 27.49 -18.48 -8.98
CA VAL A 152 26.85 -19.24 -10.06
C VAL A 152 25.46 -18.68 -10.39
N ARG A 153 25.29 -18.09 -11.58
CA ARG A 153 23.98 -17.68 -12.12
C ARG A 153 23.14 -18.90 -12.49
N ILE A 154 22.04 -19.12 -11.76
CA ILE A 154 21.27 -20.37 -11.84
C ILE A 154 20.53 -20.51 -13.18
N GLU A 155 20.13 -19.39 -13.80
CA GLU A 155 19.41 -19.37 -15.08
C GLU A 155 20.33 -19.75 -16.25
N ALA A 156 21.63 -19.44 -16.16
CA ALA A 156 22.63 -19.85 -17.15
C ALA A 156 22.85 -21.37 -17.09
N VAL A 157 23.04 -21.91 -15.88
CA VAL A 157 23.15 -23.37 -15.65
C VAL A 157 21.89 -24.10 -16.11
N ALA A 158 20.71 -23.54 -15.85
CA ALA A 158 19.43 -24.10 -16.30
C ALA A 158 19.34 -24.13 -17.83
N ALA A 159 19.64 -23.01 -18.51
CA ALA A 159 19.58 -22.91 -19.97
C ALA A 159 20.53 -23.90 -20.67
N GLU A 160 21.79 -23.99 -20.23
CA GLU A 160 22.78 -24.92 -20.77
C GLU A 160 22.33 -26.39 -20.58
N LEU A 161 21.85 -26.75 -19.40
CA LEU A 161 21.35 -28.11 -19.13
C LEU A 161 20.10 -28.44 -19.95
N LEU A 162 19.19 -27.48 -20.16
CA LEU A 162 18.00 -27.66 -20.98
C LEU A 162 18.38 -27.94 -22.44
N GLU A 163 19.30 -27.17 -23.01
CA GLU A 163 19.79 -27.35 -24.38
C GLU A 163 20.44 -28.73 -24.56
N HIS A 164 21.39 -29.08 -23.68
CA HIS A 164 22.08 -30.37 -23.73
C HIS A 164 21.11 -31.55 -23.55
N LEU A 165 20.17 -31.47 -22.60
CA LEU A 165 19.18 -32.52 -22.39
C LEU A 165 18.18 -32.61 -23.54
N ALA A 166 17.74 -31.49 -24.12
CA ALA A 166 16.80 -31.49 -25.24
C ALA A 166 17.42 -32.11 -26.50
N HIS A 167 18.69 -31.80 -26.77
CA HIS A 167 19.46 -32.46 -27.82
C HIS A 167 19.63 -33.97 -27.55
N ALA A 168 19.99 -34.36 -26.32
CA ALA A 168 20.16 -35.77 -25.93
C ALA A 168 18.85 -36.58 -25.89
N ALA A 169 17.71 -35.94 -25.62
CA ALA A 169 16.38 -36.54 -25.68
C ALA A 169 15.86 -36.68 -27.12
N GLY A 170 16.51 -36.03 -28.10
CA GLY A 170 16.15 -36.12 -29.51
C GLY A 170 15.03 -35.18 -29.95
N PHE A 171 14.61 -34.20 -29.13
CA PHE A 171 13.60 -33.21 -29.53
C PHE A 171 14.01 -32.44 -30.79
N MET A 172 15.31 -32.21 -30.97
CA MET A 172 15.90 -31.59 -32.17
C MET A 172 15.82 -32.46 -33.45
N ARG A 173 15.45 -33.75 -33.35
CA ARG A 173 15.35 -34.70 -34.48
C ARG A 173 13.90 -34.98 -34.89
N VAL A 174 12.94 -34.72 -34.00
CA VAL A 174 11.53 -34.66 -34.37
C VAL A 174 11.36 -33.32 -35.08
N GLY A 175 10.90 -33.35 -36.34
CA GLY A 175 10.90 -32.16 -37.20
C GLY A 175 10.07 -31.01 -36.66
N LEU A 176 10.21 -29.83 -37.26
CA LEU A 176 9.54 -28.57 -36.88
C LEU A 176 7.99 -28.62 -36.80
N ASP A 177 7.37 -29.72 -37.24
CA ASP A 177 5.93 -29.99 -37.24
C ASP A 177 5.51 -31.09 -36.24
N ALA A 178 6.37 -31.51 -35.31
CA ALA A 178 6.10 -32.63 -34.42
C ALA A 178 5.57 -32.19 -33.04
N ASP A 179 4.25 -32.22 -32.89
CA ASP A 179 3.56 -32.14 -31.60
C ASP A 179 3.96 -33.33 -30.71
N TRP A 180 5.00 -33.18 -29.88
CA TRP A 180 5.25 -34.11 -28.79
C TRP A 180 4.28 -33.82 -27.63
N ASP A 181 3.72 -34.87 -27.05
CA ASP A 181 2.69 -34.76 -26.02
C ASP A 181 3.23 -34.23 -24.68
N ILE A 182 2.36 -33.59 -23.88
CA ILE A 182 2.70 -33.04 -22.57
C ILE A 182 3.20 -34.11 -21.59
N SER A 183 2.77 -35.38 -21.74
CA SER A 183 3.29 -36.53 -20.98
C SER A 183 4.78 -36.80 -21.24
N GLN A 184 5.28 -36.50 -22.44
CA GLN A 184 6.71 -36.60 -22.76
C GLN A 184 7.49 -35.46 -22.09
N THR A 185 6.91 -34.26 -22.04
CA THR A 185 7.45 -33.15 -21.27
C THR A 185 7.46 -33.44 -19.77
N GLU A 186 6.45 -34.11 -19.19
CA GLU A 186 6.44 -34.46 -17.76
C GLU A 186 7.66 -35.33 -17.40
N SER A 187 7.90 -36.37 -18.20
CA SER A 187 9.07 -37.25 -18.04
C SER A 187 10.39 -36.50 -18.20
N PHE A 188 10.47 -35.55 -19.14
CA PHE A 188 11.64 -34.72 -19.35
C PHE A 188 11.87 -33.72 -18.21
N LEU A 189 10.81 -33.08 -17.70
CA LEU A 189 10.85 -32.12 -16.60
C LEU A 189 11.33 -32.80 -15.29
N VAL A 190 10.85 -34.02 -14.99
CA VAL A 190 11.34 -34.81 -13.85
C VAL A 190 12.83 -35.15 -13.99
N ARG A 191 13.27 -35.51 -15.20
CA ARG A 191 14.70 -35.73 -15.50
C ARG A 191 15.52 -34.45 -15.36
N PHE A 192 15.04 -33.33 -15.91
CA PHE A 192 15.68 -32.03 -15.82
C PHE A 192 15.83 -31.57 -14.36
N ASN A 193 14.76 -31.63 -13.55
CA ASN A 193 14.78 -31.35 -12.12
C ASN A 193 15.87 -32.16 -11.38
N THR A 194 15.96 -33.46 -11.70
CA THR A 194 16.98 -34.35 -11.11
C THR A 194 18.40 -33.94 -11.51
N VAL A 195 18.64 -33.65 -12.79
CA VAL A 195 19.96 -33.24 -13.30
C VAL A 195 20.36 -31.86 -12.78
N PHE A 196 19.44 -30.88 -12.81
CA PHE A 196 19.65 -29.52 -12.32
C PHE A 196 20.00 -29.51 -10.82
N ARG A 197 19.19 -30.16 -9.97
CA ARG A 197 19.50 -30.25 -8.52
C ARG A 197 20.81 -30.97 -8.22
N ASN A 198 21.19 -31.96 -9.04
CA ASN A 198 22.50 -32.60 -8.92
C ASN A 198 23.64 -31.67 -9.35
N GLN A 199 23.49 -30.91 -10.44
CA GLN A 199 24.47 -29.94 -10.90
C GLN A 199 24.67 -28.80 -9.88
N ILE A 200 23.60 -28.27 -9.31
CA ILE A 200 23.66 -27.27 -8.22
C ILE A 200 24.41 -27.86 -7.02
N ARG A 201 24.15 -29.11 -6.62
CA ARG A 201 24.90 -29.77 -5.54
C ARG A 201 26.38 -29.95 -5.89
N THR A 202 26.72 -30.34 -7.13
CA THR A 202 28.10 -30.46 -7.58
C THR A 202 28.83 -29.11 -7.54
N LEU A 203 28.19 -28.05 -8.03
CA LEU A 203 28.74 -26.70 -8.00
C LEU A 203 28.88 -26.14 -6.57
N ALA A 204 27.95 -26.46 -5.67
CA ALA A 204 28.04 -26.09 -4.25
C ALA A 204 29.17 -26.82 -3.49
N ASN A 205 29.77 -27.85 -4.08
CA ASN A 205 30.96 -28.53 -3.54
C ASN A 205 32.25 -28.17 -4.31
N ASP A 206 32.19 -27.27 -5.29
CA ASP A 206 33.37 -26.75 -5.98
C ASP A 206 34.05 -25.69 -5.09
N PRO A 207 35.33 -25.86 -4.69
CA PRO A 207 36.01 -24.91 -3.82
C PRO A 207 36.21 -23.51 -4.42
N ASP A 208 36.06 -23.36 -5.75
CA ASP A 208 36.08 -22.06 -6.41
C ASP A 208 34.72 -21.32 -6.28
N VAL A 209 33.61 -22.01 -5.95
CA VAL A 209 32.26 -21.44 -5.82
C VAL A 209 32.01 -20.97 -4.38
N ARG A 210 31.50 -19.74 -4.23
CA ARG A 210 31.15 -19.15 -2.93
C ARG A 210 29.72 -18.65 -2.80
N GLY A 211 28.90 -18.82 -3.83
CA GLY A 211 27.47 -18.51 -3.77
C GLY A 211 26.76 -18.76 -5.09
N PHE A 212 25.45 -18.57 -5.06
CA PHE A 212 24.59 -18.62 -6.24
C PHE A 212 23.96 -17.23 -6.48
N LYS A 213 23.53 -16.95 -7.71
CA LYS A 213 22.83 -15.72 -8.10
C LYS A 213 21.60 -16.08 -8.92
N SER A 214 20.51 -15.36 -8.68
CA SER A 214 19.35 -15.34 -9.58
C SER A 214 19.18 -13.96 -10.20
N VAL A 215 18.82 -13.97 -11.48
CA VAL A 215 18.39 -12.80 -12.27
C VAL A 215 16.88 -12.84 -12.57
N ILE A 216 16.09 -13.55 -11.76
CA ILE A 216 14.63 -13.71 -11.91
C ILE A 216 13.87 -12.36 -11.93
N CYS A 217 14.44 -11.34 -11.29
CA CYS A 217 13.98 -9.95 -11.35
C CYS A 217 13.83 -9.44 -12.80
N TYR A 218 14.79 -9.75 -13.67
CA TYR A 218 14.77 -9.47 -15.12
C TYR A 218 13.87 -10.45 -15.91
N ARG A 219 13.07 -11.29 -15.26
CA ARG A 219 12.27 -12.34 -15.91
C ARG A 219 10.80 -12.27 -15.51
N SER A 220 10.50 -12.73 -14.30
CA SER A 220 9.13 -12.85 -13.78
C SER A 220 8.90 -12.00 -12.52
N GLY A 221 9.94 -11.38 -11.99
CA GLY A 221 9.88 -10.60 -10.76
C GLY A 221 10.28 -11.37 -9.51
N LEU A 222 10.29 -10.68 -8.38
CA LEU A 222 10.72 -11.22 -7.08
C LEU A 222 9.59 -11.90 -6.27
N ASP A 223 8.35 -11.90 -6.78
CA ASP A 223 7.18 -12.56 -6.18
C ASP A 223 7.21 -14.08 -6.43
N ILE A 224 8.10 -14.79 -5.75
CA ILE A 224 8.48 -16.17 -6.11
C ILE A 224 7.49 -17.20 -5.56
N GLY A 225 6.77 -17.89 -6.45
CA GLY A 225 5.78 -18.90 -6.12
C GLY A 225 6.36 -20.20 -5.55
N LEU A 226 5.92 -20.58 -4.34
CA LEU A 226 6.45 -21.72 -3.59
C LEU A 226 5.82 -23.09 -3.91
N GLU A 227 4.87 -23.16 -4.85
CA GLU A 227 4.07 -24.37 -5.10
C GLU A 227 4.91 -25.56 -5.60
N SER A 228 6.01 -25.29 -6.30
CA SER A 228 6.97 -26.31 -6.73
C SER A 228 7.59 -27.11 -5.56
N ARG A 229 7.70 -26.51 -4.36
CA ARG A 229 8.18 -27.16 -3.12
C ARG A 229 7.22 -28.26 -2.63
N LYS A 230 5.92 -28.11 -2.90
CA LYS A 230 4.88 -29.09 -2.53
C LYS A 230 4.73 -30.19 -3.59
N ASN A 231 4.80 -29.80 -4.87
CA ASN A 231 4.35 -30.62 -6.00
C ASN A 231 5.38 -31.62 -6.54
N PHE A 232 6.68 -31.41 -6.33
CA PHE A 232 7.74 -32.36 -6.73
C PHE A 232 8.01 -33.48 -5.71
N ARG A 233 6.96 -34.15 -5.22
CA ARG A 233 7.11 -35.36 -4.41
C ARG A 233 7.26 -36.59 -5.30
N PRO A 234 8.06 -37.61 -4.90
CA PRO A 234 8.11 -38.87 -5.61
C PRO A 234 6.70 -39.46 -5.80
N HIS A 235 6.40 -39.93 -7.02
CA HIS A 235 5.13 -40.55 -7.41
C HIS A 235 3.89 -39.63 -7.50
N GLN A 236 4.05 -38.31 -7.41
CA GLN A 236 2.97 -37.36 -7.74
C GLN A 236 3.02 -37.00 -9.23
N SER A 237 1.88 -37.05 -9.93
CA SER A 237 1.80 -36.59 -11.32
C SER A 237 1.64 -35.07 -11.39
N LEU A 238 2.25 -34.48 -12.42
CA LEU A 238 2.26 -33.05 -12.72
C LEU A 238 1.28 -32.70 -13.85
N THR A 239 0.51 -33.64 -14.40
CA THR A 239 -0.34 -33.46 -15.60
C THR A 239 -1.31 -32.26 -15.51
N GLU A 240 -1.80 -31.93 -14.31
CA GLU A 240 -2.71 -30.80 -14.06
C GLU A 240 -2.00 -29.55 -13.47
N SER A 241 -0.67 -29.54 -13.41
CA SER A 241 0.08 -28.42 -12.83
C SER A 241 0.40 -27.32 -13.86
N SER A 242 0.20 -26.06 -13.47
CA SER A 242 0.58 -24.89 -14.28
C SER A 242 2.06 -24.91 -14.67
N LEU A 243 2.94 -25.37 -13.78
CA LEU A 243 4.36 -25.54 -14.06
C LEU A 243 4.63 -26.48 -15.23
N LEU A 244 3.94 -27.63 -15.33
CA LEU A 244 4.14 -28.54 -16.45
C LEU A 244 3.71 -27.87 -17.77
N GLN A 245 2.59 -27.16 -17.77
CA GLN A 245 2.11 -26.44 -18.95
C GLN A 245 3.07 -25.31 -19.37
N SER A 246 3.43 -24.40 -18.47
CA SER A 246 4.38 -23.32 -18.75
C SER A 246 5.74 -23.84 -19.20
N PHE A 247 6.21 -24.96 -18.63
CA PHE A 247 7.45 -25.61 -19.03
C PHE A 247 7.35 -26.29 -20.40
N HIS A 248 6.19 -26.85 -20.76
CA HIS A 248 5.92 -27.42 -22.07
C HIS A 248 5.93 -26.35 -23.17
N GLU A 249 5.18 -25.27 -22.97
CA GLU A 249 5.12 -24.13 -23.90
C GLU A 249 6.50 -23.47 -24.06
N PHE A 250 7.23 -23.28 -22.94
CA PHE A 250 8.63 -22.85 -22.96
C PHE A 250 9.52 -23.76 -23.80
N LEU A 251 9.51 -25.08 -23.53
CA LEU A 251 10.42 -26.02 -24.17
C LEU A 251 10.15 -26.14 -25.67
N GLN A 252 8.88 -26.17 -26.08
CA GLN A 252 8.50 -26.15 -27.50
C GLN A 252 9.05 -24.92 -28.23
N LYS A 253 8.93 -23.73 -27.63
CA LYS A 253 9.47 -22.50 -28.20
C LYS A 253 11.00 -22.49 -28.21
N ALA A 254 11.64 -22.88 -27.10
CA ALA A 254 13.10 -22.88 -26.96
C ALA A 254 13.79 -23.85 -27.94
N VAL A 255 13.21 -25.04 -28.16
CA VAL A 255 13.69 -25.99 -29.16
C VAL A 255 13.51 -25.47 -30.58
N ARG A 256 12.36 -24.84 -30.89
CA ARG A 256 12.04 -24.28 -32.22
C ARG A 256 12.93 -23.08 -32.58
N ASP A 257 13.10 -22.15 -31.66
CA ASP A 257 13.83 -20.89 -31.86
C ASP A 257 15.33 -21.06 -31.58
N HIS A 258 15.77 -22.25 -31.15
CA HIS A 258 17.12 -22.56 -30.63
C HIS A 258 17.59 -21.55 -29.56
N ARG A 259 16.70 -21.20 -28.62
CA ARG A 259 16.92 -20.12 -27.65
C ARG A 259 16.34 -20.44 -26.27
N TYR A 260 17.19 -20.95 -25.38
CA TYR A 260 16.79 -21.42 -24.03
C TYR A 260 16.74 -20.32 -22.94
N ARG A 261 16.42 -19.06 -23.30
CA ARG A 261 16.24 -17.97 -22.30
C ARG A 261 14.88 -18.12 -21.62
N ILE A 262 14.90 -18.59 -20.38
CA ILE A 262 13.71 -18.89 -19.56
C ILE A 262 13.05 -17.57 -19.13
N GLN A 263 11.78 -17.36 -19.49
CA GLN A 263 11.02 -16.15 -19.11
C GLN A 263 9.70 -16.48 -18.37
N GLN A 264 9.23 -17.71 -18.47
CA GLN A 264 8.00 -18.21 -17.89
C GLN A 264 8.11 -18.21 -16.36
N LYS A 265 7.11 -17.62 -15.69
CA LYS A 265 7.12 -17.38 -14.25
C LYS A 265 7.27 -18.67 -13.45
N GLU A 266 6.41 -19.65 -13.72
CA GLU A 266 6.37 -20.91 -12.98
C GLU A 266 7.71 -21.66 -13.08
N VAL A 267 8.36 -21.58 -14.25
CA VAL A 267 9.66 -22.21 -14.51
C VAL A 267 10.78 -21.51 -13.73
N ASN A 268 10.83 -20.18 -13.75
CA ASN A 268 11.84 -19.43 -12.99
C ASN A 268 11.64 -19.61 -11.47
N ASP A 269 10.40 -19.51 -10.99
CA ASP A 269 10.05 -19.76 -9.59
C ASP A 269 10.47 -21.18 -9.15
N PHE A 270 10.23 -22.19 -9.99
CA PHE A 270 10.69 -23.56 -9.78
C PHE A 270 12.22 -23.67 -9.66
N LEU A 271 13.00 -22.96 -10.49
CA LEU A 271 14.47 -23.01 -10.42
C LEU A 271 14.98 -22.42 -9.10
N VAL A 272 14.44 -21.27 -8.69
CA VAL A 272 14.79 -20.62 -7.42
C VAL A 272 14.48 -21.55 -6.24
N VAL A 273 13.26 -22.08 -6.17
CA VAL A 273 12.84 -23.02 -5.11
C VAL A 273 13.69 -24.30 -5.12
N ALA A 274 14.04 -24.82 -6.29
CA ALA A 274 14.88 -26.01 -6.42
C ALA A 274 16.32 -25.79 -5.94
N VAL A 275 16.86 -24.58 -6.08
CA VAL A 275 18.17 -24.17 -5.54
C VAL A 275 18.09 -23.99 -4.02
N CYS A 276 17.11 -23.26 -3.51
CA CYS A 276 16.89 -23.10 -2.06
C CYS A 276 16.77 -24.46 -1.34
N ASP A 277 15.97 -25.39 -1.88
CA ASP A 277 15.86 -26.76 -1.37
C ASP A 277 17.19 -27.54 -1.35
N VAL A 278 18.15 -27.24 -2.25
CA VAL A 278 19.46 -27.91 -2.30
C VAL A 278 20.40 -27.29 -1.28
N LEU A 279 20.39 -25.96 -1.14
CA LEU A 279 21.18 -25.22 -0.15
C LEU A 279 20.74 -25.56 1.28
N GLU A 280 19.44 -25.53 1.57
CA GLU A 280 18.86 -25.92 2.86
C GLU A 280 19.31 -27.35 3.27
N LYS A 281 19.27 -28.30 2.33
CA LYS A 281 19.68 -29.70 2.58
C LYS A 281 21.19 -29.90 2.69
N LEU A 282 22.01 -29.00 2.13
CA LEU A 282 23.46 -29.06 2.31
C LEU A 282 23.82 -28.75 3.77
N VAL A 283 23.20 -27.72 4.35
CA VAL A 283 23.35 -27.35 5.76
C VAL A 283 22.96 -28.51 6.69
N ASP A 284 21.85 -29.20 6.40
CA ASP A 284 21.42 -30.40 7.16
C ASP A 284 22.41 -31.59 7.10
N THR A 285 23.37 -31.57 6.16
CA THR A 285 24.34 -32.66 5.93
C THR A 285 25.78 -32.27 6.27
N ASP A 286 25.96 -31.31 7.20
CA ASP A 286 27.26 -30.73 7.60
C ASP A 286 28.04 -30.04 6.45
N GLY A 287 27.35 -29.67 5.36
CA GLY A 287 27.92 -28.91 4.25
C GLY A 287 28.09 -27.42 4.56
N GLU A 288 28.93 -26.73 3.79
CA GLU A 288 29.03 -25.27 3.91
C GLU A 288 27.74 -24.59 3.42
N ASN A 289 27.04 -23.86 4.29
CA ASN A 289 26.04 -22.87 3.85
C ASN A 289 26.68 -21.93 2.82
N LEU A 290 26.01 -21.71 1.68
CA LEU A 290 26.45 -20.79 0.63
C LEU A 290 25.32 -19.77 0.38
N PRO A 291 25.61 -18.46 0.37
CA PRO A 291 24.61 -17.43 0.13
C PRO A 291 24.02 -17.51 -1.28
N PHE A 292 22.75 -17.11 -1.38
CA PHE A 292 22.00 -17.00 -2.63
C PHE A 292 21.62 -15.54 -2.87
N GLN A 293 22.27 -14.94 -3.85
CA GLN A 293 22.14 -13.54 -4.23
C GLN A 293 20.97 -13.34 -5.22
N PHE A 294 20.28 -12.21 -5.09
CA PHE A 294 19.21 -11.80 -6.01
C PHE A 294 19.52 -10.41 -6.53
N HIS A 295 19.50 -10.25 -7.86
CA HIS A 295 19.44 -8.92 -8.48
C HIS A 295 18.09 -8.28 -8.13
N THR A 296 18.08 -7.01 -7.69
CA THR A 296 16.85 -6.30 -7.30
C THR A 296 16.96 -4.81 -7.60
N GLY A 297 15.85 -4.13 -7.88
CA GLY A 297 15.83 -2.67 -8.06
C GLY A 297 16.41 -2.14 -9.37
N LEU A 298 17.59 -1.51 -9.29
CA LEU A 298 18.26 -0.84 -10.41
C LEU A 298 18.69 -1.89 -11.43
N GLY A 299 18.67 -1.54 -12.72
CA GLY A 299 19.04 -2.47 -13.76
C GLY A 299 18.65 -2.03 -15.17
N ASP A 300 18.98 -2.90 -16.10
CA ASP A 300 18.82 -2.80 -17.55
C ASP A 300 17.35 -2.65 -18.01
N THR A 301 17.14 -2.20 -19.25
CA THR A 301 15.79 -1.90 -19.78
C THR A 301 14.82 -3.11 -19.93
N ASP A 302 15.26 -4.35 -19.68
CA ASP A 302 14.39 -5.54 -19.66
C ASP A 302 13.79 -5.86 -18.26
N ILE A 303 14.00 -5.00 -17.26
CA ILE A 303 13.41 -5.10 -15.92
C ILE A 303 11.99 -4.52 -15.83
N ASP A 304 11.13 -5.17 -15.05
CA ASP A 304 9.87 -4.57 -14.57
C ASP A 304 10.10 -4.02 -13.17
N LEU A 305 10.32 -2.70 -13.09
CA LEU A 305 10.71 -2.03 -11.84
C LEU A 305 9.74 -2.29 -10.68
N VAL A 306 8.43 -2.43 -10.94
CA VAL A 306 7.44 -2.70 -9.88
C VAL A 306 7.65 -4.10 -9.30
N LYS A 307 7.95 -5.08 -10.17
CA LYS A 307 8.22 -6.47 -9.78
C LYS A 307 9.65 -6.69 -9.25
N ALA A 308 10.49 -5.67 -9.36
CA ALA A 308 11.85 -5.61 -8.81
C ALA A 308 11.91 -5.19 -7.34
N ASN A 309 10.77 -4.93 -6.70
CA ASN A 309 10.68 -4.60 -5.27
C ASN A 309 11.04 -5.83 -4.40
N PRO A 310 12.07 -5.75 -3.53
CA PRO A 310 12.52 -6.87 -2.70
C PRO A 310 11.48 -7.34 -1.68
N ALA A 311 10.48 -6.53 -1.30
CA ALA A 311 9.42 -6.91 -0.37
C ALA A 311 8.68 -8.19 -0.80
N TYR A 312 8.58 -8.44 -2.11
CA TYR A 312 8.02 -9.68 -2.67
C TYR A 312 8.82 -10.95 -2.33
N MET A 313 10.10 -10.83 -1.91
CA MET A 313 10.92 -11.96 -1.49
C MET A 313 10.55 -12.48 -0.08
N GLN A 314 9.74 -11.75 0.69
CA GLN A 314 9.43 -12.11 2.09
C GLN A 314 8.94 -13.57 2.24
N PRO A 315 7.99 -14.10 1.44
CA PRO A 315 7.55 -15.50 1.57
C PRO A 315 8.66 -16.51 1.27
N LEU A 316 9.59 -16.19 0.37
CA LEU A 316 10.74 -17.05 0.05
C LEU A 316 11.75 -17.08 1.20
N ILE A 317 12.06 -15.92 1.78
CA ILE A 317 12.99 -15.78 2.91
C ILE A 317 12.45 -16.54 4.14
N GLU A 318 11.16 -16.40 4.42
CA GLU A 318 10.46 -17.14 5.49
C GLU A 318 10.41 -18.64 5.24
N ALA A 319 10.27 -19.08 3.98
CA ALA A 319 10.20 -20.48 3.63
C ALA A 319 11.53 -21.23 3.80
N PHE A 320 12.66 -20.54 3.69
CA PHE A 320 14.00 -21.14 3.68
C PHE A 320 14.94 -20.49 4.71
N PRO A 321 14.66 -20.60 6.02
CA PRO A 321 15.36 -19.87 7.09
C PRO A 321 16.86 -20.24 7.23
N GLN A 322 17.30 -21.33 6.60
CA GLN A 322 18.71 -21.77 6.59
C GLN A 322 19.50 -21.24 5.39
N VAL A 323 18.84 -20.69 4.37
CA VAL A 323 19.50 -20.12 3.18
C VAL A 323 19.73 -18.64 3.44
N ASP A 324 20.99 -18.20 3.37
CA ASP A 324 21.36 -16.79 3.45
C ASP A 324 21.03 -16.09 2.11
N PHE A 325 20.00 -15.26 2.11
CA PHE A 325 19.59 -14.44 0.97
C PHE A 325 20.35 -13.12 0.95
N VAL A 326 20.94 -12.77 -0.19
CA VAL A 326 21.61 -11.47 -0.38
C VAL A 326 20.81 -10.64 -1.38
N ILE A 327 20.28 -9.53 -0.90
CA ILE A 327 19.48 -8.57 -1.65
C ILE A 327 20.46 -7.55 -2.23
N LEU A 328 20.78 -7.67 -3.52
CA LEU A 328 21.83 -6.87 -4.14
C LEU A 328 21.34 -5.49 -4.59
N HIS A 329 22.31 -4.60 -4.83
CA HIS A 329 22.16 -3.39 -5.66
C HIS A 329 21.38 -2.26 -4.98
N SER A 330 21.43 -2.25 -3.64
CA SER A 330 20.62 -1.39 -2.78
C SER A 330 19.10 -1.52 -3.03
N SER A 331 18.66 -2.50 -3.82
CA SER A 331 17.32 -2.56 -4.42
C SER A 331 16.79 -1.25 -5.02
N TYR A 332 17.63 -0.31 -5.45
CA TYR A 332 17.19 1.07 -5.73
C TYR A 332 16.00 1.11 -6.73
N PRO A 333 14.89 1.82 -6.44
CA PRO A 333 14.69 2.79 -5.36
C PRO A 333 14.19 2.22 -4.02
N TYR A 334 14.06 0.90 -3.87
CA TYR A 334 13.46 0.18 -2.74
C TYR A 334 14.45 -0.15 -1.60
N THR A 335 15.44 0.72 -1.36
CA THR A 335 16.51 0.49 -0.37
C THR A 335 15.98 0.33 1.06
N ARG A 336 14.86 0.97 1.38
CA ARG A 336 14.21 0.83 2.69
C ARG A 336 13.52 -0.53 2.86
N GLU A 337 12.86 -1.02 1.83
CA GLU A 337 12.23 -2.35 1.82
C GLU A 337 13.30 -3.44 1.94
N ALA A 338 14.41 -3.31 1.21
CA ALA A 338 15.57 -4.20 1.34
C ALA A 338 16.16 -4.17 2.75
N GLY A 339 16.34 -2.97 3.32
CA GLY A 339 16.84 -2.79 4.69
C GLY A 339 15.90 -3.31 5.76
N TYR A 340 14.59 -3.21 5.57
CA TYR A 340 13.59 -3.83 6.44
C TYR A 340 13.71 -5.36 6.44
N LEU A 341 13.87 -5.99 5.28
CA LEU A 341 14.06 -7.44 5.22
C LEU A 341 15.37 -7.86 5.91
N ALA A 342 16.47 -7.16 5.63
CA ALA A 342 17.76 -7.43 6.27
C ALA A 342 17.77 -7.16 7.80
N ALA A 343 16.92 -6.25 8.30
CA ALA A 343 16.75 -6.01 9.73
C ALA A 343 15.90 -7.09 10.43
N ASN A 344 14.83 -7.58 9.80
CA ASN A 344 13.86 -8.48 10.43
C ASN A 344 14.17 -9.98 10.27
N TYR A 345 14.78 -10.40 9.14
CA TYR A 345 15.07 -11.81 8.88
C TYR A 345 16.54 -12.10 9.11
N SER A 346 16.85 -13.04 10.02
CA SER A 346 18.24 -13.38 10.37
C SER A 346 19.08 -13.79 9.16
N ASN A 347 18.46 -14.43 8.17
CA ASN A 347 19.05 -14.96 6.95
C ASN A 347 18.91 -14.03 5.72
N ALA A 348 18.53 -12.75 5.88
CA ALA A 348 18.52 -11.77 4.80
C ALA A 348 19.63 -10.72 4.98
N TRP A 349 20.38 -10.42 3.92
CA TRP A 349 21.52 -9.49 3.92
C TRP A 349 21.30 -8.41 2.87
N LEU A 350 21.65 -7.16 3.18
CA LEU A 350 21.54 -6.04 2.25
C LEU A 350 22.91 -5.75 1.66
N ASP A 351 23.00 -5.72 0.33
CA ASP A 351 24.17 -5.23 -0.39
C ASP A 351 23.85 -3.84 -0.97
N ILE A 352 24.81 -2.92 -0.83
CA ILE A 352 24.68 -1.52 -1.24
C ILE A 352 25.38 -1.20 -2.58
N GLY A 353 25.67 -2.22 -3.39
CA GLY A 353 26.33 -2.06 -4.69
C GLY A 353 25.45 -1.44 -5.76
N GLU A 354 25.97 -1.42 -7.00
CA GLU A 354 25.41 -0.86 -8.26
C GLU A 354 25.05 0.64 -8.23
N ALA A 355 24.44 1.15 -7.15
CA ALA A 355 24.14 2.56 -6.94
C ALA A 355 25.37 3.49 -7.10
N PHE A 356 26.58 2.92 -6.97
CA PHE A 356 27.87 3.54 -7.21
C PHE A 356 28.48 2.96 -8.49
N PRO A 357 28.76 3.75 -9.53
CA PRO A 357 28.64 5.21 -9.62
C PRO A 357 27.30 5.67 -10.24
N MET A 358 26.29 4.80 -10.40
CA MET A 358 25.09 5.06 -11.20
C MET A 358 24.23 6.24 -10.73
N LEU A 359 24.28 6.59 -9.44
CA LEU A 359 23.55 7.72 -8.87
C LEU A 359 24.37 9.02 -8.84
N SER A 360 23.68 10.15 -8.66
CA SER A 360 24.35 11.40 -8.28
C SER A 360 24.93 11.28 -6.86
N ARG A 361 25.92 12.11 -6.49
CA ARG A 361 26.53 12.14 -5.15
C ARG A 361 25.50 12.13 -4.00
N GLU A 362 24.47 12.97 -4.07
CA GLU A 362 23.44 13.03 -3.03
C GLU A 362 22.52 11.79 -3.03
N GLY A 363 22.41 11.10 -4.17
CA GLY A 363 21.72 9.81 -4.31
C GLY A 363 22.50 8.66 -3.67
N GLU A 364 23.81 8.58 -3.95
CA GLU A 364 24.75 7.66 -3.29
C GLU A 364 24.72 7.82 -1.76
N GLU A 365 24.83 9.06 -1.27
CA GLU A 365 24.74 9.37 0.17
C GLU A 365 23.34 9.07 0.75
N SER A 366 22.27 9.22 -0.05
CA SER A 366 20.92 8.84 0.35
C SER A 366 20.75 7.32 0.47
N VAL A 367 21.34 6.54 -0.43
CA VAL A 367 21.32 5.07 -0.40
C VAL A 367 22.00 4.55 0.87
N LEU A 368 23.21 5.02 1.19
CA LEU A 368 23.90 4.64 2.44
C LEU A 368 23.09 5.02 3.67
N ARG A 369 22.48 6.22 3.67
CA ARG A 369 21.63 6.70 4.76
C ARG A 369 20.38 5.83 4.94
N GLN A 370 19.75 5.38 3.85
CA GLN A 370 18.59 4.50 3.87
C GLN A 370 18.94 3.08 4.33
N ALA A 371 20.08 2.54 3.89
CA ALA A 371 20.57 1.24 4.36
C ALA A 371 20.81 1.24 5.88
N LEU A 372 21.51 2.26 6.39
CA LEU A 372 21.80 2.46 7.81
C LEU A 372 20.62 3.03 8.63
N GLU A 373 19.46 3.30 8.01
CA GLU A 373 18.26 3.82 8.71
C GLU A 373 17.64 2.76 9.64
N LEU A 374 17.74 1.48 9.24
CA LEU A 374 17.12 0.36 9.94
C LEU A 374 17.99 -0.91 9.95
N THR A 375 18.85 -1.13 8.95
CA THR A 375 19.64 -2.36 8.85
C THR A 375 20.82 -2.34 9.83
N PRO A 376 21.04 -3.40 10.62
CA PRO A 376 22.27 -3.55 11.39
C PRO A 376 23.50 -3.48 10.46
N SER A 377 24.50 -2.68 10.82
CA SER A 377 25.73 -2.51 10.01
C SER A 377 26.47 -3.83 9.77
N SER A 378 26.34 -4.81 10.66
CA SER A 378 26.85 -6.18 10.54
C SER A 378 26.16 -7.04 9.47
N LYS A 379 25.15 -6.49 8.78
CA LYS A 379 24.38 -7.16 7.71
C LYS A 379 24.33 -6.37 6.40
N ILE A 380 25.13 -5.31 6.30
CA ILE A 380 25.31 -4.50 5.10
C ILE A 380 26.62 -4.94 4.40
N LEU A 381 26.55 -5.23 3.10
CA LEU A 381 27.66 -5.73 2.29
C LEU A 381 28.03 -4.74 1.19
N TRP A 382 29.28 -4.77 0.74
CA TRP A 382 29.80 -3.92 -0.34
C TRP A 382 30.12 -4.70 -1.62
N SER A 383 29.57 -4.26 -2.73
CA SER A 383 29.96 -4.71 -4.06
C SER A 383 30.03 -3.56 -5.06
N THR A 384 30.79 -3.75 -6.15
CA THR A 384 30.88 -2.73 -7.21
C THR A 384 29.85 -2.92 -8.32
N ASP A 385 29.27 -4.13 -8.43
CA ASP A 385 28.60 -4.64 -9.65
C ASP A 385 29.39 -4.42 -10.95
N GLY A 386 30.72 -4.33 -10.83
CA GLY A 386 31.60 -3.96 -11.93
C GLY A 386 31.52 -4.97 -13.07
N HIS A 387 31.23 -4.50 -14.27
CA HIS A 387 31.10 -5.34 -15.46
C HIS A 387 31.80 -4.72 -16.67
N PHE A 388 32.34 -5.59 -17.55
CA PHE A 388 33.05 -5.26 -18.79
C PHE A 388 34.32 -4.40 -18.68
N TYR A 389 34.25 -3.24 -18.06
CA TYR A 389 35.27 -2.21 -18.01
C TYR A 389 35.90 -2.11 -16.60
N PRO A 390 37.23 -2.16 -16.47
CA PRO A 390 37.88 -2.08 -15.16
C PRO A 390 37.64 -0.75 -14.44
N GLU A 391 37.33 0.31 -15.19
CA GLU A 391 36.97 1.61 -14.64
C GLU A 391 35.72 1.59 -13.75
N THR A 392 34.77 0.67 -13.95
CA THR A 392 33.55 0.56 -13.13
C THR A 392 33.88 0.31 -11.66
N TYR A 393 34.65 -0.75 -11.39
CA TYR A 393 35.16 -1.14 -10.08
C TYR A 393 35.90 -0.01 -9.38
N TRP A 394 36.81 0.67 -10.09
CA TRP A 394 37.57 1.78 -9.53
C TRP A 394 36.67 2.96 -9.16
N LEU A 395 35.75 3.32 -10.05
CA LEU A 395 34.87 4.47 -9.88
C LEU A 395 33.83 4.22 -8.79
N ALA A 396 33.25 3.01 -8.72
CA ALA A 396 32.37 2.56 -7.65
C ALA A 396 33.07 2.63 -6.29
N ASN A 397 34.26 2.02 -6.16
CA ASN A 397 35.05 2.04 -4.92
C ASN A 397 35.42 3.48 -4.49
N LYS A 398 35.79 4.36 -5.42
CA LYS A 398 36.08 5.78 -5.13
C LYS A 398 34.83 6.53 -4.63
N HIS A 399 33.71 6.37 -5.32
CA HIS A 399 32.45 7.04 -4.96
C HIS A 399 31.93 6.57 -3.60
N PHE A 400 31.97 5.26 -3.35
CA PHE A 400 31.56 4.67 -2.08
C PHE A 400 32.42 5.13 -0.90
N ARG A 401 33.76 5.13 -1.03
CA ARG A 401 34.64 5.64 0.04
C ARG A 401 34.39 7.12 0.33
N GLU A 402 34.18 7.96 -0.71
CA GLU A 402 33.79 9.37 -0.53
C GLU A 402 32.44 9.54 0.20
N ALA A 403 31.43 8.75 -0.16
CA ALA A 403 30.10 8.83 0.44
C ALA A 403 30.07 8.29 1.88
N LEU A 404 30.76 7.17 2.14
CA LEU A 404 30.88 6.55 3.47
C LEU A 404 31.64 7.46 4.44
N GLU A 405 32.76 8.06 4.00
CA GLU A 405 33.52 9.02 4.80
C GLU A 405 32.66 10.22 5.20
N ARG A 406 31.94 10.82 4.24
CA ARG A 406 31.03 11.95 4.51
C ARG A 406 29.92 11.56 5.48
N LEU A 407 29.29 10.41 5.27
CA LEU A 407 28.17 9.96 6.10
C LEU A 407 28.60 9.68 7.55
N LEU A 408 29.63 8.85 7.74
CA LEU A 408 30.08 8.48 9.09
C LEU A 408 30.67 9.68 9.85
N THR A 409 31.40 10.57 9.17
CA THR A 409 31.86 11.83 9.78
C THR A 409 30.68 12.71 10.20
N SER A 410 29.58 12.73 9.42
CA SER A 410 28.37 13.47 9.79
C SER A 410 27.66 12.90 11.03
N TYR A 411 27.63 11.57 11.17
CA TYR A 411 27.06 10.89 12.35
C TYR A 411 27.92 11.08 13.61
N ILE A 412 29.26 11.10 13.49
CA ILE A 412 30.14 11.49 14.60
C ILE A 412 29.87 12.94 15.02
N ALA A 413 29.75 13.86 14.05
CA ALA A 413 29.49 15.28 14.33
C ALA A 413 28.10 15.53 14.96
N ALA A 414 27.11 14.69 14.65
CA ALA A 414 25.79 14.70 15.28
C ALA A 414 25.77 14.05 16.68
N GLY A 415 26.74 13.16 16.97
CA GLY A 415 26.81 12.38 18.21
C GLY A 415 26.06 11.05 18.16
N ASP A 416 25.69 10.58 16.96
CA ASP A 416 24.96 9.33 16.75
C ASP A 416 25.85 8.09 16.95
N VAL A 417 27.15 8.21 16.63
CA VAL A 417 28.18 7.16 16.79
C VAL A 417 29.51 7.74 17.28
N THR A 418 30.31 6.94 17.99
CA THR A 418 31.71 7.29 18.31
C THR A 418 32.65 7.03 17.13
N VAL A 419 33.88 7.55 17.18
CA VAL A 419 34.91 7.27 16.17
C VAL A 419 35.21 5.77 16.07
N ALA A 420 35.36 5.07 17.21
CA ALA A 420 35.57 3.63 17.25
C ALA A 420 34.42 2.86 16.57
N GLN A 421 33.17 3.20 16.90
CA GLN A 421 31.99 2.59 16.28
C GLN A 421 31.92 2.87 14.77
N ALA A 422 32.26 4.08 14.32
CA ALA A 422 32.33 4.40 12.90
C ALA A 422 33.42 3.63 12.16
N ILE A 423 34.59 3.42 12.79
CA ILE A 423 35.66 2.59 12.23
C ILE A 423 35.17 1.14 12.07
N ASP A 424 34.54 0.58 13.11
CA ASP A 424 33.97 -0.77 13.08
C ASP A 424 32.91 -0.90 11.96
N ILE A 425 31.93 0.01 11.89
CA ILE A 425 30.92 0.05 10.82
C ILE A 425 31.58 0.08 9.43
N ALA A 426 32.62 0.92 9.25
CA ALA A 426 33.30 1.04 7.97
C ALA A 426 34.01 -0.27 7.56
N VAL A 427 34.78 -0.90 8.45
CA VAL A 427 35.53 -2.13 8.11
C VAL A 427 34.64 -3.36 8.04
N ASP A 428 33.52 -3.39 8.76
CA ASP A 428 32.54 -4.47 8.69
C ASP A 428 31.83 -4.46 7.33
N ILE A 429 31.36 -3.29 6.86
CA ILE A 429 30.74 -3.13 5.52
C ILE A 429 31.77 -3.38 4.39
N MET A 430 32.97 -2.82 4.50
CA MET A 430 34.01 -2.97 3.47
C MET A 430 34.55 -4.40 3.37
N PHE A 431 34.56 -5.17 4.46
CA PHE A 431 35.34 -6.41 4.52
C PHE A 431 34.70 -7.50 5.39
N TRP A 432 34.50 -7.28 6.69
CA TRP A 432 34.26 -8.41 7.62
C TRP A 432 32.93 -9.11 7.41
N ASN A 433 31.86 -8.41 7.04
CA ASN A 433 30.56 -9.02 6.78
C ASN A 433 30.64 -9.99 5.60
N SER A 434 31.27 -9.57 4.48
CA SER A 434 31.50 -10.43 3.32
C SER A 434 32.48 -11.57 3.62
N ASN A 435 33.58 -11.32 4.35
CA ASN A 435 34.50 -12.38 4.76
C ASN A 435 33.81 -13.48 5.58
N LEU A 436 32.91 -13.09 6.49
CA LEU A 436 32.12 -14.01 7.33
C LEU A 436 31.08 -14.78 6.50
N LEU A 437 30.23 -14.07 5.74
CA LEU A 437 29.11 -14.66 5.00
C LEU A 437 29.58 -15.65 3.93
N TYR A 438 30.61 -15.27 3.16
CA TYR A 438 31.18 -16.11 2.10
C TYR A 438 32.28 -17.07 2.61
N LYS A 439 32.58 -17.07 3.92
CA LYS A 439 33.55 -17.97 4.58
C LYS A 439 34.93 -17.97 3.92
N LEU A 440 35.44 -16.78 3.65
CA LEU A 440 36.69 -16.63 2.89
C LEU A 440 37.95 -16.91 3.73
N ASP A 441 37.85 -16.88 5.07
CA ASP A 441 38.93 -17.16 6.04
C ASP A 441 40.14 -16.23 5.87
N GLU A 442 39.91 -15.00 5.40
CA GLU A 442 40.98 -14.03 5.10
C GLU A 442 41.64 -13.49 6.38
N GLU A 443 40.95 -13.53 7.53
CA GLU A 443 41.53 -13.15 8.82
C GLU A 443 42.71 -14.05 9.24
N ARG A 444 42.72 -15.30 8.77
CA ARG A 444 43.81 -16.25 9.04
C ARG A 444 44.93 -16.15 8.01
N LYS A 445 44.60 -15.82 6.77
CA LYS A 445 45.57 -15.62 5.68
C LYS A 445 46.31 -14.29 5.80
N TYR A 446 45.64 -13.23 6.26
CA TYR A 446 46.13 -11.85 6.32
C TYR A 446 45.91 -11.21 7.70
N PRO A 447 46.52 -11.76 8.78
CA PRO A 447 46.29 -11.31 10.17
C PRO A 447 46.76 -9.86 10.45
N GLU A 448 47.50 -9.22 9.55
CA GLU A 448 47.78 -7.79 9.57
C GLU A 448 46.54 -6.91 9.39
N LEU A 449 45.51 -7.38 8.69
CA LEU A 449 44.25 -6.64 8.52
C LEU A 449 43.48 -6.52 9.84
N LEU A 450 43.44 -7.60 10.66
CA LEU A 450 42.90 -7.53 12.02
C LEU A 450 43.68 -6.53 12.89
N ARG A 451 45.02 -6.60 12.84
CA ARG A 451 45.91 -5.75 13.65
C ARG A 451 45.89 -4.27 13.23
N ALA A 452 45.45 -3.95 12.02
CA ALA A 452 45.32 -2.57 11.56
C ALA A 452 44.21 -1.78 12.28
N CYS A 453 43.23 -2.49 12.85
CA CYS A 453 42.13 -1.92 13.64
C CYS A 453 42.28 -2.23 15.15
N GLY A 454 43.50 -2.40 15.64
CA GLY A 454 43.76 -2.66 17.07
C GLY A 454 43.24 -4.00 17.62
N ARG A 455 42.78 -4.94 16.78
CA ARG A 455 42.21 -6.22 17.22
C ARG A 455 43.33 -7.28 17.37
N GLU A 456 43.52 -7.82 18.58
CA GLU A 456 44.65 -8.72 18.90
C GLU A 456 44.42 -10.23 18.60
N ALA A 457 43.17 -10.70 18.50
CA ALA A 457 42.86 -12.13 18.32
C ALA A 457 41.57 -12.38 17.52
N VAL A 458 41.51 -13.48 16.76
CA VAL A 458 40.35 -13.88 15.94
C VAL A 458 39.06 -14.01 16.78
N ASP A 459 39.16 -14.48 18.03
CA ASP A 459 37.99 -14.65 18.91
C ASP A 459 37.33 -13.32 19.32
N SER A 460 38.00 -12.16 19.21
CA SER A 460 37.35 -10.87 19.52
C SER A 460 36.31 -10.44 18.47
N MET A 461 36.39 -10.95 17.22
CA MET A 461 35.35 -10.74 16.21
C MET A 461 34.03 -11.43 16.58
N ARG A 462 34.09 -12.61 17.21
CA ARG A 462 32.90 -13.41 17.53
C ARG A 462 31.98 -12.72 18.53
N THR A 463 32.52 -11.90 19.42
CA THR A 463 31.77 -11.20 20.47
C THR A 463 30.90 -10.03 20.00
N LEU A 464 31.04 -9.57 18.75
CA LEU A 464 30.18 -8.51 18.18
C LEU A 464 29.21 -9.03 17.11
N VAL A 465 29.59 -10.08 16.36
CA VAL A 465 28.76 -10.60 15.24
C VAL A 465 28.04 -11.92 15.59
N ASN A 466 28.32 -12.55 16.74
CA ASN A 466 27.62 -13.76 17.20
C ASN A 466 27.01 -13.61 18.60
N GLY A 467 25.78 -13.07 18.66
CA GLY A 467 24.81 -13.50 19.67
C GLY A 467 24.44 -14.96 19.39
N GLY A 468 25.20 -15.90 19.97
CA GLY A 468 25.33 -17.27 19.48
C GLY A 468 24.02 -18.01 19.17
N SER A 469 23.82 -18.34 17.89
CA SER A 469 22.71 -19.15 17.36
C SER A 469 22.85 -20.64 17.72
N LYS A 470 22.72 -20.93 19.03
CA LYS A 470 22.14 -22.18 19.54
C LYS A 470 21.06 -21.86 20.56
N ALA A 471 19.92 -21.35 20.07
CA ALA A 471 18.69 -21.36 20.84
C ALA A 471 18.24 -22.82 21.09
N PRO A 472 17.81 -23.18 22.30
CA PRO A 472 17.31 -24.52 22.59
C PRO A 472 16.00 -24.77 21.83
N SER A 473 15.73 -26.03 21.48
CA SER A 473 14.56 -26.44 20.69
C SER A 473 13.24 -25.99 21.36
N PHE A 474 12.63 -24.92 20.83
CA PHE A 474 11.27 -24.55 21.20
C PHE A 474 10.29 -25.53 20.57
N LYS A 475 9.86 -26.53 21.36
CA LYS A 475 8.79 -27.43 20.94
C LYS A 475 7.49 -26.66 20.86
N SER A 476 6.87 -26.64 19.68
CA SER A 476 5.49 -26.20 19.49
C SER A 476 4.55 -26.95 20.43
N TYR A 477 3.81 -26.20 21.25
CA TYR A 477 2.70 -26.70 22.08
C TYR A 477 1.40 -26.00 21.67
N ALA A 478 0.87 -26.38 20.51
CA ALA A 478 -0.49 -26.04 20.07
C ALA A 478 -1.14 -27.20 19.30
N SER A 479 -1.04 -28.41 19.85
CA SER A 479 -1.86 -29.55 19.44
C SER A 479 -2.34 -30.28 20.67
N THR A 480 -3.60 -30.03 21.05
CA THR A 480 -4.31 -30.89 22.00
C THR A 480 -5.76 -31.05 21.54
N ALA A 481 -6.12 -32.30 21.25
CA ALA A 481 -7.48 -32.69 20.93
C ALA A 481 -8.41 -32.65 22.16
N VAL A 482 -9.70 -32.84 21.91
CA VAL A 482 -10.80 -32.79 22.88
C VAL A 482 -10.85 -34.01 23.82
N ALA A 483 -11.36 -33.79 25.04
CA ALA A 483 -11.76 -34.76 26.08
C ALA A 483 -10.62 -35.47 26.85
N THR A 484 -10.64 -35.57 28.19
CA THR A 484 -11.76 -36.00 29.05
C THR A 484 -11.69 -35.46 30.50
N THR A 485 -12.79 -35.58 31.24
CA THR A 485 -12.98 -35.19 32.65
C THR A 485 -12.49 -36.24 33.66
N ALA A 486 -11.81 -35.84 34.75
CA ALA A 486 -11.91 -36.50 36.06
C ALA A 486 -11.24 -35.74 37.24
N GLY A 487 -12.03 -35.37 38.26
CA GLY A 487 -11.75 -35.74 39.68
C GLY A 487 -10.77 -34.94 40.57
N GLY A 488 -11.28 -34.46 41.71
CA GLY A 488 -10.55 -34.30 42.99
C GLY A 488 -9.71 -33.01 43.16
N ALA A 489 -10.08 -31.97 43.91
CA ALA A 489 -10.49 -31.84 45.33
C ALA A 489 -9.33 -31.69 46.35
N SER A 490 -9.52 -30.82 47.34
CA SER A 490 -8.65 -30.50 48.52
C SER A 490 -7.34 -29.72 48.22
N SER A 491 -6.83 -28.82 49.09
CA SER A 491 -7.35 -28.18 50.32
C SER A 491 -6.45 -27.03 50.80
N SER A 492 -6.97 -26.15 51.68
CA SER A 492 -6.26 -25.25 52.66
C SER A 492 -5.23 -24.23 52.10
N ALA A 493 -5.37 -22.91 52.29
CA ALA A 493 -5.35 -22.12 53.55
C ALA A 493 -3.94 -22.17 54.24
N THR A 494 -3.32 -21.09 54.75
CA THR A 494 -3.82 -19.87 55.44
C THR A 494 -2.78 -18.72 55.45
N ALA A 495 -3.26 -17.45 55.47
CA ALA A 495 -2.90 -16.31 56.39
C ALA A 495 -1.41 -15.87 56.59
N ALA A 496 -0.97 -14.63 56.91
CA ALA A 496 -1.49 -13.25 57.07
C ALA A 496 -0.25 -12.26 57.03
N ALA A 497 -0.23 -10.96 57.38
CA ALA A 497 -1.20 -10.01 57.98
C ALA A 497 -0.90 -8.51 57.67
N ALA A 498 -1.97 -7.73 57.50
CA ALA A 498 -2.25 -6.35 57.95
C ALA A 498 -1.14 -5.37 58.45
N ALA A 499 -1.19 -4.11 57.96
CA ALA A 499 -1.38 -2.88 58.78
C ALA A 499 -1.65 -1.59 57.94
N ARG A 500 -2.59 -0.77 58.42
CA ARG A 500 -2.97 0.65 58.09
C ARG A 500 -3.17 1.36 59.47
N PRO A 501 -3.32 2.71 59.68
CA PRO A 501 -4.26 3.60 58.95
C PRO A 501 -4.04 5.15 58.99
N GLY A 502 -5.01 5.91 58.45
CA GLY A 502 -5.38 7.30 58.84
C GLY A 502 -4.85 8.46 57.96
N ALA A 503 -5.59 9.55 57.67
CA ALA A 503 -6.97 9.89 58.03
C ALA A 503 -7.61 11.01 57.16
N SER A 504 -8.97 11.00 57.09
CA SER A 504 -9.93 12.13 57.10
C SER A 504 -9.83 13.29 56.07
N LEU A 505 -10.72 13.40 55.07
CA LEU A 505 -12.12 13.92 55.10
C LEU A 505 -12.30 15.40 55.47
N ASN A 506 -12.97 16.15 54.58
CA ASN A 506 -14.01 17.11 54.95
C ASN A 506 -14.93 17.48 53.76
N ALA A 507 -16.20 17.73 54.05
CA ALA A 507 -17.19 18.30 53.13
C ALA A 507 -18.06 19.31 53.90
N ALA A 508 -18.35 20.47 53.30
CA ALA A 508 -19.36 21.40 53.82
C ALA A 508 -19.92 22.30 52.72
N SER A 509 -21.21 22.59 52.84
CA SER A 509 -22.08 23.39 51.96
C SER A 509 -21.87 24.91 52.07
N LEU A 510 -22.40 25.69 51.11
CA LEU A 510 -23.41 26.73 51.42
C LEU A 510 -24.18 27.28 50.21
N SER A 511 -25.31 27.91 50.53
CA SER A 511 -26.51 28.28 49.78
C SER A 511 -26.43 29.21 48.55
N SER A 512 -27.50 29.14 47.75
CA SER A 512 -27.95 30.06 46.70
C SER A 512 -28.05 31.54 47.09
N SER A 513 -27.74 32.43 46.14
CA SER A 513 -28.58 33.62 45.87
C SER A 513 -28.44 34.10 44.41
N THR A 514 -29.48 34.75 43.91
CA THR A 514 -29.68 35.15 42.51
C THR A 514 -28.84 36.34 42.06
N LEU A 515 -28.28 36.26 40.84
CA LEU A 515 -28.13 37.43 39.96
C LEU A 515 -28.28 36.98 38.49
N SER A 516 -29.27 37.56 37.82
CA SER A 516 -29.59 37.34 36.41
C SER A 516 -28.77 38.28 35.51
N LEU A 517 -28.48 37.83 34.27
CA LEU A 517 -28.25 38.57 33.01
C LEU A 517 -27.15 37.90 32.15
N PRO A 518 -27.23 37.93 30.81
CA PRO A 518 -28.41 37.80 29.97
C PRO A 518 -28.28 36.64 28.94
N LEU A 519 -29.41 36.22 28.36
CA LEU A 519 -29.41 35.40 27.15
C LEU A 519 -28.61 36.11 26.04
N ARG A 520 -27.72 35.37 25.36
CA ARG A 520 -27.25 35.76 24.03
C ARG A 520 -27.96 34.91 22.98
N SER A 521 -29.05 35.45 22.45
CA SER A 521 -29.68 34.95 21.23
C SER A 521 -28.68 35.04 20.06
N GLY A 522 -28.70 34.02 19.21
CA GLY A 522 -27.74 33.87 18.11
C GLY A 522 -28.20 32.85 17.08
N SER A 523 -29.43 33.02 16.58
CA SER A 523 -29.84 32.41 15.31
C SER A 523 -28.89 32.85 14.20
N ALA A 524 -28.52 31.94 13.30
CA ALA A 524 -27.75 32.26 12.09
C ALA A 524 -28.60 32.98 11.01
N SER A 525 -29.44 33.92 11.44
CA SER A 525 -29.84 35.04 10.59
C SER A 525 -28.60 35.90 10.34
N ALA A 526 -28.20 36.06 9.07
CA ALA A 526 -27.01 36.83 8.71
C ALA A 526 -27.00 38.20 9.40
N PRO A 527 -25.92 38.59 10.11
CA PRO A 527 -25.88 39.85 10.85
C PRO A 527 -25.83 41.03 9.86
N SER A 528 -26.99 41.65 9.64
CA SER A 528 -27.14 42.89 8.88
C SER A 528 -26.32 44.01 9.52
N GLY A 529 -25.10 44.22 9.01
CA GLY A 529 -24.16 45.22 9.54
C GLY A 529 -22.70 44.75 9.67
N GLN A 530 -22.38 43.47 9.49
CA GLN A 530 -20.98 43.07 9.35
C GLN A 530 -20.42 43.52 7.99
N ASN A 531 -19.40 44.38 8.03
CA ASN A 531 -18.68 44.84 6.85
C ASN A 531 -18.04 43.62 6.16
N SER A 532 -18.30 43.39 4.86
CA SER A 532 -17.93 42.15 4.15
C SER A 532 -16.43 41.84 4.23
N THR A 533 -15.59 42.88 4.27
CA THR A 533 -14.15 42.83 4.55
C THR A 533 -13.79 42.02 5.81
N ALA A 534 -14.59 42.12 6.89
CA ALA A 534 -14.34 41.41 8.14
C ALA A 534 -14.56 39.89 8.01
N ILE A 535 -15.59 39.49 7.26
CA ILE A 535 -15.88 38.06 6.98
C ILE A 535 -14.75 37.47 6.13
N PHE A 536 -14.29 38.18 5.09
CA PHE A 536 -13.16 37.72 4.27
C PHE A 536 -11.86 37.64 5.06
N ALA A 537 -11.58 38.61 5.94
CA ALA A 537 -10.44 38.56 6.84
C ALA A 537 -10.52 37.37 7.82
N GLN A 538 -11.69 37.07 8.38
CA GLN A 538 -11.90 35.91 9.23
C GLN A 538 -11.69 34.59 8.47
N ASN A 539 -12.22 34.47 7.25
CA ASN A 539 -12.05 33.30 6.39
C ASN A 539 -10.57 33.05 6.05
N VAL A 540 -9.82 34.10 5.72
CA VAL A 540 -8.37 34.01 5.48
C VAL A 540 -7.63 33.60 6.77
N THR A 541 -8.02 34.12 7.94
CA THR A 541 -7.42 33.72 9.23
C THR A 541 -7.64 32.24 9.56
N ILE A 542 -8.85 31.72 9.35
CA ILE A 542 -9.17 30.29 9.55
C ILE A 542 -8.33 29.43 8.61
N PHE A 543 -8.25 29.81 7.33
CA PHE A 543 -7.46 29.08 6.34
C PHE A 543 -5.96 29.14 6.64
N ASP A 544 -5.43 30.29 7.06
CA ASP A 544 -4.01 30.43 7.41
C ASP A 544 -3.63 29.62 8.65
N ALA A 545 -4.52 29.51 9.65
CA ALA A 545 -4.32 28.62 10.79
C ALA A 545 -4.28 27.13 10.37
N PHE A 546 -5.18 26.71 9.46
CA PHE A 546 -5.16 25.36 8.89
C PHE A 546 -3.87 25.08 8.08
N MET A 547 -3.39 26.06 7.31
CA MET A 547 -2.15 25.92 6.55
C MET A 547 -0.88 25.94 7.43
N GLN A 548 -0.91 26.62 8.59
CA GLN A 548 0.19 26.61 9.56
C GLN A 548 0.39 25.22 10.19
N THR A 549 -0.70 24.52 10.51
CA THR A 549 -0.64 23.14 11.01
C THR A 549 -0.39 22.11 9.90
N ASN A 550 -0.61 22.46 8.63
CA ASN A 550 -0.50 21.57 7.48
C ASN A 550 0.36 22.16 6.33
N PRO A 551 1.64 22.49 6.56
CA PRO A 551 2.47 23.23 5.60
C PRO A 551 2.80 22.46 4.31
N GLY A 552 2.61 21.14 4.28
CA GLY A 552 2.86 20.30 3.11
C GLY A 552 1.80 20.40 2.00
N ILE A 553 0.64 21.03 2.27
CA ILE A 553 -0.49 21.06 1.33
C ILE A 553 -0.24 22.04 0.18
N LYS A 554 -0.45 21.56 -1.05
CA LYS A 554 -0.26 22.32 -2.30
C LYS A 554 -1.60 22.59 -3.02
N TRP A 555 -2.57 21.69 -2.87
CA TRP A 555 -3.83 21.70 -3.61
C TRP A 555 -5.05 21.75 -2.69
N MET A 556 -6.02 22.59 -3.03
CA MET A 556 -7.34 22.65 -2.41
C MET A 556 -8.38 22.06 -3.33
N TRP A 557 -9.14 21.10 -2.83
CA TRP A 557 -10.21 20.39 -3.53
C TRP A 557 -11.56 20.86 -3.00
N VAL A 558 -12.23 21.70 -3.78
CA VAL A 558 -13.56 22.23 -3.46
C VAL A 558 -14.59 21.19 -3.87
N GLN A 559 -15.22 20.54 -2.90
CA GLN A 559 -16.11 19.40 -3.07
C GLN A 559 -17.60 19.78 -2.97
N TYR A 560 -18.44 18.95 -3.61
CA TYR A 560 -19.89 18.95 -3.50
C TYR A 560 -20.47 17.62 -3.98
N LEU A 561 -21.65 17.25 -3.47
CA LEU A 561 -22.36 16.05 -3.88
C LEU A 561 -23.46 16.40 -4.89
N ASP A 562 -23.50 15.71 -6.03
CA ASP A 562 -24.58 15.87 -7.01
C ASP A 562 -25.83 15.04 -6.68
N TYR A 563 -26.88 15.18 -7.50
CA TYR A 563 -28.17 14.52 -7.27
C TYR A 563 -28.11 12.98 -7.40
N THR A 564 -27.08 12.43 -8.05
CA THR A 564 -26.84 10.97 -8.11
C THR A 564 -26.14 10.43 -6.87
N GLY A 565 -25.69 11.30 -5.96
CA GLY A 565 -24.82 10.94 -4.84
C GLY A 565 -23.34 10.82 -5.24
N THR A 566 -22.94 11.39 -6.38
CA THR A 566 -21.53 11.38 -6.82
C THR A 566 -20.80 12.58 -6.24
N LEU A 567 -19.66 12.33 -5.58
CA LEU A 567 -18.82 13.38 -5.01
C LEU A 567 -17.96 14.02 -6.11
N ARG A 568 -18.34 15.25 -6.47
CA ARG A 568 -17.67 16.08 -7.48
C ARG A 568 -16.61 16.94 -6.79
N ASN A 569 -15.58 17.34 -7.54
CA ASN A 569 -14.55 18.26 -7.04
C ASN A 569 -14.17 19.32 -8.09
N ARG A 570 -13.60 20.42 -7.60
CA ARG A 570 -12.82 21.38 -8.40
C ARG A 570 -11.51 21.66 -7.67
N MET A 571 -10.40 21.45 -8.35
CA MET A 571 -9.06 21.55 -7.77
C MET A 571 -8.42 22.89 -8.12
N MET A 572 -7.70 23.48 -7.16
CA MET A 572 -6.88 24.68 -7.38
C MET A 572 -5.66 24.71 -6.44
N SER A 573 -4.68 25.57 -6.70
CA SER A 573 -3.56 25.77 -5.78
C SER A 573 -4.01 26.48 -4.50
N VAL A 574 -3.30 26.24 -3.40
CA VAL A 574 -3.48 26.94 -2.12
C VAL A 574 -3.48 28.47 -2.29
N GLN A 575 -2.59 29.01 -3.15
CA GLN A 575 -2.55 30.44 -3.46
C GLN A 575 -3.84 30.95 -4.11
N GLN A 576 -4.40 30.20 -5.06
CA GLN A 576 -5.62 30.58 -5.76
C GLN A 576 -6.85 30.45 -4.84
N PHE A 577 -6.88 29.44 -3.95
CA PHE A 577 -7.92 29.32 -2.93
C PHE A 577 -7.86 30.45 -1.91
N LYS A 578 -6.67 30.79 -1.39
CA LYS A 578 -6.49 31.95 -0.50
C LYS A 578 -6.92 33.26 -1.17
N LYS A 579 -6.64 33.43 -2.46
CA LYS A 579 -7.12 34.57 -3.26
C LYS A 579 -8.65 34.55 -3.43
N GLN A 580 -9.26 33.38 -3.56
CA GLN A 580 -10.72 33.25 -3.58
C GLN A 580 -11.33 33.76 -2.27
N LEU A 581 -10.80 33.29 -1.13
CA LEU A 581 -11.27 33.69 0.20
C LEU A 581 -11.07 35.19 0.48
N SER A 582 -9.93 35.77 0.08
CA SER A 582 -9.64 37.20 0.32
C SER A 582 -10.41 38.16 -0.59
N THR A 583 -10.82 37.71 -1.78
CA THR A 583 -11.62 38.52 -2.72
C THR A 583 -13.13 38.30 -2.60
N GLY A 584 -13.57 37.26 -1.88
CA GLY A 584 -14.98 36.88 -1.78
C GLY A 584 -15.59 36.33 -3.08
N LYS A 585 -14.79 36.12 -4.14
CA LYS A 585 -15.29 35.68 -5.45
C LYS A 585 -15.67 34.20 -5.41
N ALA A 586 -16.96 33.89 -5.41
CA ALA A 586 -17.46 32.51 -5.47
C ALA A 586 -17.08 31.81 -6.80
N LEU A 587 -17.02 30.47 -6.78
CA LEU A 587 -16.92 29.66 -8.00
C LEU A 587 -18.32 29.49 -8.59
N CYS A 588 -18.53 29.73 -9.88
CA CYS A 588 -19.79 29.41 -10.54
C CYS A 588 -19.85 27.93 -11.00
N CYS A 589 -21.02 27.32 -10.91
CA CYS A 589 -21.32 26.01 -11.49
C CYS A 589 -22.66 26.07 -12.25
N THR A 590 -22.79 25.34 -13.36
CA THR A 590 -24.02 25.34 -14.14
C THR A 590 -25.16 24.66 -13.38
N THR A 591 -26.37 25.19 -13.52
CA THR A 591 -27.62 24.59 -13.01
C THR A 591 -27.87 23.19 -13.59
N ALA A 592 -27.30 22.84 -14.74
CA ALA A 592 -27.41 21.50 -15.34
C ALA A 592 -27.04 20.37 -14.35
N LEU A 593 -26.14 20.63 -13.39
CA LEU A 593 -25.66 19.65 -12.40
C LEU A 593 -26.80 18.92 -11.66
N THR A 594 -27.96 19.55 -11.45
CA THR A 594 -29.10 18.90 -10.77
C THR A 594 -29.79 17.86 -11.63
N ARG A 595 -29.52 17.83 -12.94
CA ARG A 595 -30.05 16.91 -13.96
C ARG A 595 -28.94 16.30 -14.84
N LEU A 596 -27.72 16.16 -14.33
CA LEU A 596 -26.64 15.38 -14.97
C LEU A 596 -26.51 14.01 -14.29
N MET A 597 -26.35 12.96 -15.10
CA MET A 597 -25.97 11.64 -14.62
C MET A 597 -24.49 11.59 -14.18
N GLN A 598 -24.09 10.50 -13.53
CA GLN A 598 -22.71 10.31 -13.04
C GLN A 598 -21.65 10.36 -14.17
N ASP A 599 -22.06 10.09 -15.42
CA ASP A 599 -21.24 10.15 -16.63
C ASP A 599 -21.62 11.32 -17.56
N ASP A 600 -22.10 12.42 -16.96
CA ASP A 600 -22.42 13.71 -17.60
C ASP A 600 -23.48 13.67 -18.71
N TYR A 601 -24.17 12.54 -18.87
CA TYR A 601 -25.30 12.45 -19.79
C TYR A 601 -26.51 13.22 -19.22
N PRO A 602 -27.18 14.08 -20.01
CA PRO A 602 -28.31 14.89 -19.53
C PRO A 602 -29.56 14.04 -19.26
N ALA A 603 -30.19 14.27 -18.11
CA ALA A 603 -31.52 13.75 -17.79
C ALA A 603 -32.63 14.58 -18.46
N THR A 604 -33.86 14.07 -18.42
CA THR A 604 -35.06 14.76 -18.93
C THR A 604 -35.16 16.20 -18.41
N GLY A 605 -35.25 17.17 -19.32
CA GLY A 605 -35.36 18.60 -18.97
C GLY A 605 -34.08 19.24 -18.44
N CYS A 606 -32.92 18.58 -18.55
CA CYS A 606 -31.62 19.19 -18.26
C CYS A 606 -31.38 20.41 -19.16
N SER A 607 -30.87 21.50 -18.56
CA SER A 607 -30.52 22.73 -19.25
C SER A 607 -29.20 23.28 -18.70
N ALA A 608 -28.28 23.63 -19.60
CA ALA A 608 -27.05 24.35 -19.26
C ALA A 608 -27.27 25.86 -19.05
N THR A 609 -28.51 26.35 -19.18
CA THR A 609 -28.85 27.76 -18.98
C THR A 609 -28.96 28.09 -17.50
N GLY A 610 -28.10 29.00 -17.05
CA GLY A 610 -28.03 29.45 -15.66
C GLY A 610 -26.86 28.82 -14.89
N GLN A 611 -26.61 29.41 -13.73
CA GLN A 611 -25.55 28.98 -12.81
C GLN A 611 -26.03 29.16 -11.36
N PHE A 612 -25.30 28.54 -10.45
CA PHE A 612 -25.32 28.84 -9.03
C PHE A 612 -23.88 29.11 -8.56
N LEU A 613 -23.73 29.74 -7.40
CA LEU A 613 -22.44 30.13 -6.85
C LEU A 613 -22.06 29.21 -5.70
N MET A 614 -20.80 28.79 -5.64
CA MET A 614 -20.28 27.88 -4.62
C MET A 614 -19.39 28.63 -3.64
N ILE A 615 -19.78 28.65 -2.37
CA ILE A 615 -18.99 29.18 -1.25
C ILE A 615 -18.38 28.01 -0.47
N PRO A 616 -17.05 27.98 -0.26
CA PRO A 616 -16.39 27.02 0.62
C PRO A 616 -16.84 27.15 2.08
N ASP A 617 -17.21 26.03 2.70
CA ASP A 617 -17.51 25.94 4.12
C ASP A 617 -16.24 25.59 4.90
N LEU A 618 -15.54 26.59 5.43
CA LEU A 618 -14.25 26.39 6.08
C LEU A 618 -14.32 25.55 7.37
N SER A 619 -15.51 25.30 7.93
CA SER A 619 -15.68 24.35 9.03
C SER A 619 -15.42 22.89 8.63
N THR A 620 -15.37 22.62 7.32
CA THR A 620 -15.12 21.28 6.72
C THR A 620 -13.71 21.12 6.14
N LEU A 621 -12.79 22.04 6.42
CA LEU A 621 -11.38 21.91 6.01
C LEU A 621 -10.77 20.63 6.59
N SER A 622 -10.33 19.73 5.71
CA SER A 622 -9.88 18.39 6.11
C SER A 622 -8.82 17.85 5.14
N LEU A 623 -7.80 17.16 5.66
CA LEU A 623 -6.73 16.57 4.84
C LEU A 623 -7.24 15.43 3.96
N ASN A 624 -6.64 15.23 2.78
CA ASN A 624 -6.83 13.98 2.04
C ASN A 624 -5.83 12.93 2.53
N LYS A 625 -6.36 11.80 2.99
CA LYS A 625 -5.62 10.64 3.49
C LYS A 625 -5.81 9.43 2.56
N GLY A 626 -4.93 8.43 2.66
CA GLY A 626 -4.88 7.26 1.78
C GLY A 626 -4.43 7.54 0.34
N ILE A 627 -4.00 8.75 0.01
CA ILE A 627 -3.61 9.17 -1.35
C ILE A 627 -2.31 9.99 -1.33
N SER A 628 -1.47 9.83 -2.34
CA SER A 628 -0.19 10.53 -2.48
C SER A 628 -0.29 12.03 -2.82
N SER A 629 -1.50 12.55 -3.06
CA SER A 629 -1.72 13.94 -3.45
C SER A 629 -1.63 14.88 -2.24
N PRO A 630 -0.68 15.85 -2.18
CA PRO A 630 -0.54 16.79 -1.06
C PRO A 630 -1.68 17.82 -1.08
N SER A 631 -2.84 17.41 -0.58
CA SER A 631 -4.12 18.07 -0.84
C SER A 631 -5.06 18.02 0.36
N ALA A 632 -5.92 19.04 0.45
CA ALA A 632 -6.99 19.14 1.44
C ALA A 632 -8.32 19.45 0.75
N THR A 633 -9.42 19.01 1.35
CA THR A 633 -10.79 19.22 0.87
C THR A 633 -11.53 20.28 1.67
N VAL A 634 -12.55 20.85 1.05
CA VAL A 634 -13.55 21.70 1.69
C VAL A 634 -14.89 21.51 0.97
N GLN A 635 -15.98 21.31 1.72
CA GLN A 635 -17.33 21.24 1.16
C GLN A 635 -17.84 22.62 0.77
N THR A 636 -18.96 22.69 0.06
CA THR A 636 -19.54 23.95 -0.39
C THR A 636 -21.02 24.09 -0.06
N TRP A 637 -21.42 25.34 0.18
CA TRP A 637 -22.80 25.78 0.06
C TRP A 637 -23.07 26.23 -1.38
N TRP A 638 -24.21 25.84 -1.93
CA TRP A 638 -24.68 26.38 -3.21
C TRP A 638 -25.61 27.57 -2.93
N MET A 639 -25.26 28.71 -3.50
CA MET A 639 -25.88 30.01 -3.33
C MET A 639 -26.57 30.43 -4.63
N ALA A 640 -27.64 31.22 -4.53
CA ALA A 640 -28.28 31.82 -5.69
C ALA A 640 -27.29 32.72 -6.45
N ASP A 641 -27.44 32.80 -7.78
CA ASP A 641 -26.64 33.70 -8.61
C ASP A 641 -27.11 35.15 -8.40
N SER A 642 -26.32 35.91 -7.64
CA SER A 642 -26.69 37.22 -7.12
C SER A 642 -25.46 38.12 -6.98
N GLU A 643 -25.64 39.42 -7.21
CA GLU A 643 -24.60 40.43 -7.01
C GLU A 643 -24.42 40.80 -5.52
N GLN A 644 -25.21 40.22 -4.60
CA GLN A 644 -25.11 40.49 -3.17
C GLN A 644 -23.80 39.95 -2.58
N VAL A 645 -23.12 40.79 -1.80
CA VAL A 645 -21.87 40.44 -1.10
C VAL A 645 -21.95 40.87 0.37
N PRO A 646 -21.91 39.94 1.35
CA PRO A 646 -21.83 38.49 1.18
C PRO A 646 -23.10 37.89 0.54
N LEU A 647 -22.97 36.73 -0.09
CA LEU A 647 -24.12 35.94 -0.53
C LEU A 647 -24.86 35.39 0.71
N VAL A 648 -26.17 35.64 0.79
CA VAL A 648 -27.03 35.20 1.91
C VAL A 648 -28.17 34.30 1.47
N GLU A 649 -28.46 34.23 0.17
CA GLU A 649 -29.53 33.41 -0.39
C GLU A 649 -28.96 32.09 -0.94
N HIS A 650 -29.42 30.98 -0.37
CA HIS A 650 -29.04 29.65 -0.85
C HIS A 650 -29.79 29.30 -2.14
N PHE A 651 -29.15 28.52 -3.01
CA PHE A 651 -29.81 27.98 -4.19
C PHE A 651 -30.88 26.98 -3.76
N ASP A 652 -32.11 27.14 -4.25
CA ASP A 652 -33.30 26.34 -3.89
C ASP A 652 -33.13 24.82 -4.11
N ARG A 653 -32.14 24.43 -4.90
CA ARG A 653 -31.78 23.05 -5.24
C ARG A 653 -30.56 22.50 -4.50
N CYS A 654 -30.01 23.20 -3.51
CA CYS A 654 -28.82 22.76 -2.77
C CYS A 654 -29.13 21.61 -1.78
N PRO A 655 -28.62 20.37 -1.98
CA PRO A 655 -28.94 19.26 -1.08
C PRO A 655 -28.42 19.47 0.36
N ARG A 656 -27.19 20.01 0.49
CA ARG A 656 -26.54 20.25 1.78
C ARG A 656 -27.26 21.32 2.59
N TRP A 657 -27.72 22.40 1.96
CA TRP A 657 -28.57 23.41 2.59
C TRP A 657 -29.97 22.88 2.91
N LEU A 658 -30.55 22.05 2.05
CA LEU A 658 -31.86 21.45 2.32
C LEU A 658 -31.83 20.67 3.64
N LEU A 659 -30.81 19.84 3.87
CA LEU A 659 -30.64 19.16 5.16
C LEU A 659 -30.48 20.14 6.33
N GLN A 660 -29.63 21.16 6.19
CA GLN A 660 -29.44 22.19 7.23
C GLN A 660 -30.77 22.85 7.60
N SER A 661 -31.57 23.26 6.62
CA SER A 661 -32.83 23.97 6.83
C SER A 661 -33.89 23.15 7.59
N GLN A 662 -33.92 21.82 7.41
CA GLN A 662 -34.84 20.96 8.18
C GLN A 662 -34.36 20.76 9.62
N ALA A 663 -33.03 20.66 9.84
CA ALA A 663 -32.45 20.60 11.18
C ALA A 663 -32.66 21.92 11.94
N ASP A 664 -32.45 23.06 11.28
CA ASP A 664 -32.71 24.39 11.83
C ASP A 664 -34.19 24.57 12.20
N ALA A 665 -35.12 24.11 11.35
CA ALA A 665 -36.56 24.18 11.62
C ALA A 665 -36.97 23.34 12.85
N LEU A 666 -36.44 22.11 12.99
CA LEU A 666 -36.62 21.29 14.21
C LEU A 666 -36.11 22.04 15.45
N LYS A 667 -34.97 22.73 15.33
CA LYS A 667 -34.40 23.49 16.44
C LYS A 667 -35.19 24.76 16.77
N SER A 668 -35.66 25.51 15.77
CA SER A 668 -36.37 26.77 15.99
C SER A 668 -37.82 26.59 16.42
N GLU A 669 -38.52 25.58 15.89
CA GLU A 669 -39.96 25.37 16.14
C GLU A 669 -40.21 24.49 17.35
N PHE A 670 -39.36 23.49 17.60
CA PHE A 670 -39.58 22.46 18.63
C PHE A 670 -38.46 22.35 19.67
N ASN A 671 -37.37 23.13 19.53
CA ASN A 671 -36.14 23.06 20.33
C ASN A 671 -35.42 21.70 20.26
N ILE A 672 -35.69 20.92 19.22
CA ILE A 672 -35.07 19.62 18.97
C ILE A 672 -33.69 19.82 18.33
N SER A 673 -32.65 19.27 18.93
CA SER A 673 -31.34 19.04 18.32
C SER A 673 -31.26 17.60 17.83
N MET A 674 -30.83 17.40 16.60
CA MET A 674 -30.70 16.08 15.99
C MET A 674 -29.24 15.63 15.98
N LEU A 675 -28.96 14.43 16.48
CA LEU A 675 -27.68 13.78 16.20
C LEU A 675 -27.91 12.64 15.21
N MET A 676 -26.94 12.41 14.32
CA MET A 676 -26.94 11.34 13.33
C MET A 676 -25.58 10.64 13.29
N GLY A 677 -25.60 9.32 13.18
CA GLY A 677 -24.43 8.47 12.94
C GLY A 677 -24.74 7.43 11.87
N PHE A 678 -23.72 6.85 11.26
CA PHE A 678 -23.89 5.88 10.17
C PHE A 678 -23.06 4.62 10.42
N GLU A 679 -23.68 3.44 10.37
CA GLU A 679 -22.97 2.17 10.21
C GLU A 679 -22.63 2.04 8.71
N LEU A 680 -21.34 2.18 8.36
CA LEU A 680 -20.89 2.15 6.97
C LEU A 680 -20.39 0.75 6.61
N GLU A 681 -21.21 -0.04 5.92
CA GLU A 681 -20.83 -1.35 5.42
C GLU A 681 -20.17 -1.24 4.04
N ILE A 682 -18.96 -1.80 3.90
CA ILE A 682 -18.15 -1.77 2.67
C ILE A 682 -17.71 -3.18 2.31
N ILE A 683 -17.83 -3.54 1.04
CA ILE A 683 -17.25 -4.78 0.50
C ILE A 683 -15.96 -4.45 -0.26
N PHE A 684 -14.87 -5.12 0.10
CA PHE A 684 -13.59 -5.02 -0.61
C PHE A 684 -13.44 -6.20 -1.60
N MET A 685 -12.95 -5.89 -2.80
CA MET A 685 -12.92 -6.79 -3.96
C MET A 685 -11.59 -6.67 -4.72
N LYS A 686 -11.18 -7.74 -5.40
CA LYS A 686 -10.01 -7.75 -6.27
C LYS A 686 -10.40 -7.30 -7.67
N PRO A 687 -9.65 -6.39 -8.32
CA PRO A 687 -9.80 -6.12 -9.75
C PRO A 687 -9.28 -7.31 -10.57
N VAL A 688 -10.06 -7.74 -11.57
CA VAL A 688 -9.65 -8.76 -12.54
C VAL A 688 -9.12 -8.03 -13.78
N LEU A 689 -7.82 -8.20 -14.06
CA LEU A 689 -7.15 -7.59 -15.20
C LEU A 689 -7.31 -8.46 -16.45
N ASN A 690 -8.41 -8.25 -17.18
CA ASN A 690 -8.65 -8.96 -18.44
C ASN A 690 -7.72 -8.49 -19.57
N GLU A 691 -7.15 -9.45 -20.30
CA GLU A 691 -6.28 -9.24 -21.48
C GLU A 691 -7.00 -8.53 -22.65
N THR A 692 -8.33 -8.49 -22.62
CA THR A 692 -9.21 -8.07 -23.73
C THR A 692 -9.30 -6.56 -23.96
N LYS A 693 -8.60 -5.73 -23.17
CA LYS A 693 -8.64 -4.25 -23.24
C LYS A 693 -10.06 -3.66 -23.10
N SER A 694 -10.87 -4.26 -22.23
CA SER A 694 -12.16 -3.72 -21.81
C SER A 694 -11.99 -2.37 -21.10
N ASP A 695 -12.86 -1.39 -21.40
CA ASP A 695 -12.97 -0.12 -20.65
C ASP A 695 -13.48 -0.33 -19.20
N PHE A 696 -14.04 -1.51 -18.91
CA PHE A 696 -14.54 -1.90 -17.59
C PHE A 696 -13.62 -2.94 -16.95
N VAL A 697 -13.18 -2.65 -15.73
CA VAL A 697 -12.49 -3.60 -14.85
C VAL A 697 -13.54 -4.46 -14.16
N GLU A 698 -13.40 -5.79 -14.26
CA GLU A 698 -14.22 -6.74 -13.50
C GLU A 698 -13.75 -6.83 -12.04
N PHE A 699 -14.62 -7.25 -11.13
CA PHE A 699 -14.30 -7.35 -9.70
C PHE A 699 -14.79 -8.66 -9.10
N GLU A 700 -13.88 -9.39 -8.45
CA GLU A 700 -14.14 -10.66 -7.77
C GLU A 700 -14.01 -10.54 -6.24
N PRO A 701 -14.59 -11.47 -5.45
CA PRO A 701 -14.41 -11.50 -4.00
C PRO A 701 -12.93 -11.66 -3.61
N LEU A 702 -12.48 -10.93 -2.57
CA LEU A 702 -11.14 -11.13 -1.99
C LEU A 702 -10.88 -12.59 -1.58
N HIS A 703 -11.87 -13.16 -0.90
CA HIS A 703 -11.90 -14.52 -0.34
C HIS A 703 -13.38 -14.94 -0.22
N MET A 704 -13.69 -16.23 -0.35
CA MET A 704 -15.09 -16.72 -0.25
C MET A 704 -15.51 -17.08 1.18
N VAL A 705 -14.56 -17.55 2.00
CA VAL A 705 -14.80 -17.87 3.41
C VAL A 705 -14.95 -16.57 4.18
N HIS A 706 -16.07 -16.40 4.87
CA HIS A 706 -16.33 -15.23 5.71
C HIS A 706 -17.23 -15.66 6.88
N SER A 707 -17.27 -14.85 7.92
CA SER A 707 -18.17 -15.03 9.07
C SER A 707 -18.29 -13.70 9.77
N TRP A 708 -19.52 -13.31 10.09
CA TRP A 708 -19.83 -12.11 10.87
C TRP A 708 -19.05 -12.08 12.20
N SER A 709 -18.47 -10.93 12.54
CA SER A 709 -17.72 -10.71 13.80
C SER A 709 -16.64 -11.77 14.11
N ASN A 710 -16.11 -12.44 13.09
CA ASN A 710 -15.06 -13.46 13.22
C ASN A 710 -13.85 -13.06 12.37
N MET A 711 -12.66 -13.45 12.82
CA MET A 711 -11.41 -13.24 12.10
C MET A 711 -10.94 -14.58 11.54
N THR A 712 -11.49 -14.96 10.38
CA THR A 712 -11.01 -16.14 9.66
C THR A 712 -9.59 -15.92 9.16
N TYR A 713 -8.88 -17.01 8.82
CA TYR A 713 -7.50 -16.96 8.35
C TYR A 713 -7.26 -15.92 7.23
N GLN A 714 -8.19 -15.81 6.28
CA GLN A 714 -8.12 -14.88 5.13
C GLN A 714 -8.59 -13.45 5.45
N GLN A 715 -9.28 -13.24 6.58
CA GLN A 715 -9.64 -11.90 7.06
C GLN A 715 -8.50 -11.25 7.85
N LEU A 716 -7.58 -12.04 8.41
CA LEU A 716 -6.33 -11.52 9.00
C LEU A 716 -5.51 -10.74 7.97
N ASP A 717 -5.46 -11.22 6.73
CA ASP A 717 -4.75 -10.57 5.61
C ASP A 717 -5.30 -9.15 5.31
N MET A 718 -6.53 -8.85 5.73
CA MET A 718 -7.13 -7.53 5.58
C MET A 718 -6.77 -6.55 6.71
N LEU A 719 -6.31 -7.03 7.87
CA LEU A 719 -6.08 -6.17 9.04
C LEU A 719 -5.18 -4.95 8.73
N PRO A 720 -4.04 -5.05 8.02
CA PRO A 720 -3.22 -3.87 7.71
C PRO A 720 -3.96 -2.78 6.92
N ILE A 721 -4.90 -3.17 6.04
CA ILE A 721 -5.70 -2.24 5.23
C ILE A 721 -6.80 -1.60 6.09
N ILE A 722 -7.45 -2.40 6.95
CA ILE A 722 -8.52 -1.94 7.83
C ILE A 722 -7.97 -1.04 8.94
N GLU A 723 -6.82 -1.39 9.52
CA GLU A 723 -6.14 -0.59 10.54
C GLU A 723 -5.61 0.72 9.95
N GLU A 724 -5.00 0.72 8.75
CA GLU A 724 -4.63 1.97 8.04
C GLU A 724 -5.84 2.89 7.81
N ILE A 725 -7.00 2.33 7.45
CA ILE A 725 -8.25 3.09 7.32
C ILE A 725 -8.64 3.73 8.67
N VAL A 726 -8.63 2.96 9.76
CA VAL A 726 -9.02 3.42 11.10
C VAL A 726 -8.06 4.51 11.59
N GLU A 727 -6.75 4.33 11.41
CA GLU A 727 -5.73 5.34 11.73
C GLU A 727 -5.92 6.63 10.92
N HIS A 728 -6.15 6.51 9.60
CA HIS A 728 -6.42 7.66 8.74
C HIS A 728 -7.75 8.38 9.03
N LEU A 729 -8.72 7.71 9.65
CA LEU A 729 -9.95 8.34 10.15
C LEU A 729 -9.69 9.04 11.49
N ALA A 730 -8.94 8.42 12.41
CA ALA A 730 -8.52 9.03 13.67
C ALA A 730 -7.67 10.30 13.46
N ASP A 731 -6.78 10.29 12.46
CA ASP A 731 -6.00 11.46 11.99
C ASP A 731 -6.88 12.66 11.56
N LEU A 732 -8.16 12.43 11.27
CA LEU A 732 -9.14 13.41 10.81
C LEU A 732 -10.20 13.75 11.88
N ASP A 733 -9.96 13.37 13.15
CA ASP A 733 -10.92 13.51 14.27
C ASP A 733 -12.21 12.68 14.06
N ILE A 734 -12.12 11.58 13.28
CA ILE A 734 -13.19 10.61 13.04
C ILE A 734 -12.84 9.31 13.78
N HIS A 735 -12.99 9.34 15.11
CA HIS A 735 -12.70 8.18 15.95
C HIS A 735 -13.85 7.17 15.92
N LEU A 736 -13.58 5.96 15.40
CA LEU A 736 -14.53 4.85 15.43
C LEU A 736 -14.56 4.20 16.83
N SER A 737 -15.74 3.79 17.29
CA SER A 737 -15.89 3.05 18.56
C SER A 737 -15.54 1.56 18.43
N GLN A 738 -15.78 1.00 17.25
CA GLN A 738 -15.52 -0.38 16.86
C GLN A 738 -15.39 -0.45 15.33
N PHE A 739 -14.92 -1.59 14.82
CA PHE A 739 -15.01 -1.99 13.42
C PHE A 739 -14.93 -3.53 13.39
N HIS A 740 -15.60 -4.19 12.44
CA HIS A 740 -15.62 -5.66 12.37
C HIS A 740 -15.93 -6.17 10.96
N SER A 741 -15.65 -7.46 10.76
CA SER A 741 -16.11 -8.20 9.59
C SER A 741 -17.62 -8.41 9.61
N GLU A 742 -18.25 -8.39 8.44
CA GLU A 742 -19.69 -8.57 8.25
C GLU A 742 -20.04 -9.86 7.47
N ALA A 743 -21.33 -10.09 7.25
CA ALA A 743 -21.96 -11.29 6.74
C ALA A 743 -21.89 -11.46 5.20
N ALA A 744 -20.85 -10.93 4.55
CA ALA A 744 -20.53 -11.24 3.17
C ALA A 744 -19.02 -11.31 2.89
N PRO A 745 -18.59 -12.00 1.81
CA PRO A 745 -17.22 -12.02 1.33
C PRO A 745 -16.59 -10.63 1.21
N GLY A 746 -15.50 -10.38 1.94
CA GLY A 746 -14.80 -9.09 1.98
C GLY A 746 -15.57 -7.93 2.62
N GLN A 747 -16.69 -8.18 3.31
CA GLN A 747 -17.48 -7.12 3.96
C GLN A 747 -16.92 -6.73 5.33
N TRP A 748 -16.87 -5.43 5.58
CA TRP A 748 -16.52 -4.82 6.86
C TRP A 748 -17.47 -3.67 7.18
N GLU A 749 -17.72 -3.45 8.47
CA GLU A 749 -18.53 -2.35 8.98
C GLU A 749 -17.65 -1.34 9.73
N PHE A 750 -17.89 -0.05 9.46
CA PHE A 750 -17.25 1.08 10.13
C PHE A 750 -18.31 2.00 10.78
N PRO A 751 -18.72 1.74 12.03
CA PRO A 751 -19.60 2.62 12.81
C PRO A 751 -19.01 4.02 13.03
N LEU A 752 -19.54 5.01 12.34
CA LEU A 752 -19.08 6.40 12.41
C LEU A 752 -19.66 7.13 13.65
N PRO A 753 -18.88 8.00 14.31
CA PRO A 753 -19.35 8.78 15.45
C PRO A 753 -20.50 9.74 15.07
N ALA A 754 -21.38 10.01 16.04
CA ALA A 754 -22.58 10.81 15.82
C ALA A 754 -22.33 12.33 15.87
N PHE A 755 -22.91 13.06 14.92
CA PHE A 755 -22.80 14.53 14.81
C PHE A 755 -24.15 15.18 14.43
N GLU A 756 -24.22 16.50 14.46
CA GLU A 756 -25.33 17.26 13.86
C GLU A 756 -25.48 16.92 12.34
N PRO A 757 -26.69 16.98 11.75
CA PRO A 757 -27.01 16.23 10.53
C PRO A 757 -26.11 16.48 9.32
N VAL A 758 -25.77 17.75 9.04
CA VAL A 758 -24.88 18.10 7.93
C VAL A 758 -23.46 17.58 8.18
N LYS A 759 -22.91 17.76 9.38
CA LYS A 759 -21.57 17.24 9.73
C LYS A 759 -21.54 15.71 9.68
N ALA A 760 -22.60 15.02 10.10
CA ALA A 760 -22.68 13.56 10.02
C ALA A 760 -22.58 13.07 8.56
N VAL A 761 -23.25 13.74 7.63
CA VAL A 761 -23.16 13.41 6.20
C VAL A 761 -21.82 13.84 5.59
N ASP A 762 -21.26 15.01 5.97
CA ASP A 762 -19.92 15.43 5.55
C ASP A 762 -18.86 14.37 5.96
N VAL A 763 -18.94 13.88 7.21
CA VAL A 763 -18.08 12.82 7.76
C VAL A 763 -18.29 11.48 7.06
N LEU A 764 -19.53 11.11 6.75
CA LEU A 764 -19.83 9.89 5.99
C LEU A 764 -19.13 9.88 4.63
N PHE A 765 -19.19 10.99 3.88
CA PHE A 765 -18.49 11.08 2.60
C PHE A 765 -16.97 11.18 2.75
N LYS A 766 -16.47 11.79 3.84
CA LYS A 766 -15.03 11.80 4.12
C LYS A 766 -14.50 10.40 4.45
N ALA A 767 -15.23 9.62 5.23
CA ALA A 767 -14.90 8.23 5.54
C ALA A 767 -14.88 7.37 4.28
N LYS A 768 -15.90 7.51 3.42
CA LYS A 768 -15.94 6.91 2.08
C LYS A 768 -14.71 7.30 1.22
N ASP A 769 -14.33 8.58 1.20
CA ASP A 769 -13.11 9.01 0.47
C ASP A 769 -11.84 8.33 0.99
N VAL A 770 -11.64 8.26 2.31
CA VAL A 770 -10.48 7.58 2.93
C VAL A 770 -10.46 6.09 2.60
N ILE A 771 -11.58 5.38 2.84
CA ILE A 771 -11.69 3.94 2.60
C ILE A 771 -11.39 3.60 1.14
N ARG A 772 -11.95 4.35 0.19
CA ARG A 772 -11.68 4.17 -1.24
C ARG A 772 -10.23 4.45 -1.62
N ASN A 773 -9.63 5.50 -1.05
CA ASN A 773 -8.25 5.86 -1.33
C ASN A 773 -7.28 4.77 -0.82
N VAL A 774 -7.45 4.32 0.43
CA VAL A 774 -6.63 3.24 1.01
C VAL A 774 -6.85 1.92 0.27
N ALA A 775 -8.09 1.54 -0.04
CA ALA A 775 -8.37 0.36 -0.86
C ALA A 775 -7.61 0.41 -2.20
N LYS A 776 -7.68 1.55 -2.91
CA LYS A 776 -6.99 1.74 -4.19
C LYS A 776 -5.46 1.73 -4.04
N LYS A 777 -4.91 2.30 -2.96
CA LYS A 777 -3.46 2.24 -2.63
C LYS A 777 -2.99 0.79 -2.52
N HIS A 778 -3.81 -0.08 -1.93
CA HIS A 778 -3.57 -1.52 -1.79
C HIS A 778 -4.06 -2.36 -3.00
N GLY A 779 -4.34 -1.74 -4.15
CA GLY A 779 -4.75 -2.45 -5.37
C GLY A 779 -6.17 -3.04 -5.34
N LEU A 780 -6.98 -2.70 -4.33
CA LEU A 780 -8.33 -3.21 -4.13
C LEU A 780 -9.42 -2.22 -4.55
N LYS A 781 -10.63 -2.76 -4.74
CA LYS A 781 -11.86 -1.99 -4.93
C LYS A 781 -12.72 -2.10 -3.69
N ALA A 782 -12.88 -1.01 -2.94
CA ALA A 782 -13.98 -0.88 -1.99
C ALA A 782 -15.28 -0.61 -2.77
N THR A 783 -16.42 -1.17 -2.36
CA THR A 783 -17.73 -0.91 -2.98
C THR A 783 -18.85 -0.72 -1.94
N CYS A 784 -19.76 0.21 -2.23
CA CYS A 784 -21.01 0.44 -1.49
C CYS A 784 -22.22 -0.21 -2.19
N TYR A 785 -21.99 -1.11 -3.16
CA TYR A 785 -23.05 -1.70 -3.99
C TYR A 785 -24.07 -2.45 -3.13
N PRO A 786 -25.40 -2.26 -3.29
CA PRO A 786 -26.37 -2.66 -2.27
C PRO A 786 -26.42 -4.16 -1.97
N ARG A 787 -26.15 -5.03 -2.96
CA ARG A 787 -26.15 -6.49 -2.79
C ARG A 787 -25.34 -7.20 -3.88
N PRO A 788 -24.00 -7.26 -3.81
CA PRO A 788 -23.17 -7.82 -4.89
C PRO A 788 -23.21 -9.35 -4.95
N TYR A 789 -23.73 -10.01 -3.90
CA TYR A 789 -23.91 -11.44 -3.81
C TYR A 789 -25.36 -11.77 -3.43
N SER A 790 -26.03 -12.59 -4.23
CA SER A 790 -27.45 -12.95 -4.03
C SER A 790 -27.71 -13.85 -2.80
N PHE A 791 -26.65 -14.37 -2.18
CA PHE A 791 -26.70 -15.23 -1.00
C PHE A 791 -26.40 -14.50 0.33
N SER A 792 -25.96 -13.23 0.31
CA SER A 792 -25.69 -12.45 1.54
C SER A 792 -26.80 -11.43 1.82
N PRO A 793 -26.87 -10.83 3.03
CA PRO A 793 -27.81 -9.75 3.36
C PRO A 793 -27.71 -8.52 2.43
N GLY A 794 -26.49 -8.19 1.98
CA GLY A 794 -26.19 -6.99 1.20
C GLY A 794 -25.32 -6.02 2.00
N SER A 795 -25.19 -4.78 1.51
CA SER A 795 -24.46 -3.70 2.19
C SER A 795 -25.33 -2.46 2.39
N ALA A 796 -25.21 -1.87 3.58
CA ALA A 796 -26.05 -0.77 4.04
C ALA A 796 -25.25 0.45 4.55
N ASN A 797 -25.98 1.55 4.71
CA ASN A 797 -25.54 2.74 5.42
C ASN A 797 -26.55 3.05 6.54
N HIS A 798 -26.74 2.15 7.52
CA HIS A 798 -27.80 2.31 8.53
C HIS A 798 -27.67 3.67 9.21
N ALA A 799 -28.74 4.47 9.14
CA ALA A 799 -28.73 5.82 9.67
C ALA A 799 -29.31 5.82 11.08
N HIS A 800 -28.42 5.89 12.08
CA HIS A 800 -28.81 6.17 13.45
C HIS A 800 -29.15 7.65 13.57
N PHE A 801 -30.26 7.97 14.23
CA PHE A 801 -30.62 9.35 14.55
C PHE A 801 -31.26 9.45 15.93
N SER A 802 -31.04 10.58 16.62
CA SER A 802 -31.70 10.87 17.89
C SER A 802 -32.36 12.24 17.95
N ILE A 803 -33.52 12.29 18.59
CA ILE A 803 -34.26 13.50 18.98
C ILE A 803 -33.77 13.91 20.38
N ASN A 804 -33.22 15.11 20.52
CA ASN A 804 -32.67 15.59 21.79
C ASN A 804 -33.19 17.00 22.11
N GLY A 805 -33.38 17.31 23.40
CA GLY A 805 -33.72 18.66 23.85
C GLY A 805 -33.95 18.74 25.36
N PRO A 806 -34.25 19.92 25.91
CA PRO A 806 -34.43 20.10 27.35
C PRO A 806 -35.78 19.56 27.83
N GLY A 807 -35.85 19.15 29.10
CA GLY A 807 -37.11 18.71 29.72
C GLY A 807 -37.66 17.43 29.09
N ASP A 808 -38.97 17.41 28.88
CA ASP A 808 -39.77 16.30 28.34
C ASP A 808 -39.80 16.26 26.80
N THR A 809 -38.77 16.80 26.13
CA THR A 809 -38.72 16.92 24.66
C THR A 809 -38.90 15.56 23.97
N VAL A 810 -38.29 14.50 24.49
CA VAL A 810 -38.37 13.16 23.89
C VAL A 810 -39.76 12.58 24.08
N GLU A 811 -40.25 12.55 25.31
CA GLU A 811 -41.55 12.01 25.69
C GLU A 811 -42.70 12.68 24.92
N LYS A 812 -42.57 13.99 24.66
CA LYS A 812 -43.57 14.78 23.95
C LYS A 812 -43.55 14.60 22.43
N TYR A 813 -42.37 14.45 21.83
CA TYR A 813 -42.19 14.59 20.37
C TYR A 813 -41.73 13.33 19.65
N GLU A 814 -41.29 12.28 20.36
CA GLU A 814 -40.87 11.01 19.76
C GLU A 814 -41.99 10.37 18.91
N ALA A 815 -43.19 10.20 19.48
CA ALA A 815 -44.28 9.51 18.81
C ALA A 815 -44.85 10.29 17.59
N PRO A 816 -45.07 11.62 17.64
CA PRO A 816 -45.51 12.37 16.45
C PRO A 816 -44.43 12.44 15.36
N PHE A 817 -43.14 12.56 15.72
CA PHE A 817 -42.04 12.48 14.74
C PHE A 817 -42.04 11.12 14.04
N LEU A 818 -42.09 10.02 14.81
CA LEU A 818 -42.12 8.66 14.29
C LEU A 818 -43.34 8.39 13.40
N ALA A 819 -44.52 8.92 13.78
CA ALA A 819 -45.73 8.84 12.97
C ALA A 819 -45.55 9.50 11.59
N GLY A 820 -44.95 10.70 11.55
CA GLY A 820 -44.66 11.40 10.29
C GLY A 820 -43.63 10.66 9.42
N VAL A 821 -42.58 10.10 10.01
CA VAL A 821 -41.59 9.29 9.27
C VAL A 821 -42.25 8.04 8.66
N LEU A 822 -43.13 7.35 9.40
CA LEU A 822 -43.82 6.15 8.90
C LEU A 822 -44.86 6.48 7.81
N GLU A 823 -45.62 7.58 7.95
CA GLU A 823 -46.58 8.04 6.92
C GLU A 823 -45.89 8.27 5.56
N HIS A 824 -44.73 8.93 5.57
CA HIS A 824 -43.99 9.26 4.35
C HIS A 824 -42.98 8.18 3.93
N LEU A 825 -42.82 7.08 4.69
CA LEU A 825 -41.79 6.07 4.43
C LEU A 825 -41.82 5.51 2.99
N PRO A 826 -42.98 5.21 2.37
CA PRO A 826 -43.03 4.80 0.96
C PRO A 826 -42.45 5.82 -0.03
N ALA A 827 -42.57 7.13 0.25
CA ALA A 827 -41.97 8.17 -0.58
C ALA A 827 -40.47 8.34 -0.27
N LEU A 828 -40.06 8.21 1.00
CA LEU A 828 -38.66 8.30 1.43
C LEU A 828 -37.79 7.26 0.74
N ILE A 829 -38.28 6.03 0.59
CA ILE A 829 -37.56 4.91 -0.03
C ILE A 829 -36.95 5.28 -1.40
N ALA A 830 -37.53 6.20 -2.17
CA ALA A 830 -36.93 6.70 -3.42
C ALA A 830 -35.56 7.37 -3.21
N PHE A 831 -35.36 8.09 -2.10
CA PHE A 831 -34.08 8.72 -1.71
C PHE A 831 -33.17 7.79 -0.91
N LEU A 832 -33.72 6.77 -0.23
CA LEU A 832 -32.92 5.83 0.58
C LEU A 832 -32.36 4.66 -0.25
N LEU A 833 -33.08 4.27 -1.31
CA LEU A 833 -32.80 3.18 -2.23
C LEU A 833 -32.91 3.71 -3.69
N PRO A 834 -31.87 4.39 -4.21
CA PRO A 834 -31.94 5.18 -5.45
C PRO A 834 -31.82 4.41 -6.78
N PHE A 835 -31.40 3.14 -6.78
CA PHE A 835 -31.21 2.31 -7.99
C PHE A 835 -32.16 1.11 -7.98
N GLU A 836 -32.42 0.45 -9.12
CA GLU A 836 -33.25 -0.77 -9.14
C GLU A 836 -32.60 -1.90 -8.33
N GLU A 837 -31.28 -1.95 -8.34
CA GLU A 837 -30.43 -2.87 -7.57
C GLU A 837 -30.59 -2.70 -6.05
N SER A 838 -30.90 -1.49 -5.59
CA SER A 838 -31.15 -1.18 -4.17
C SER A 838 -32.33 -1.97 -3.61
N TYR A 839 -33.35 -2.27 -4.43
CA TYR A 839 -34.57 -2.96 -4.00
C TYR A 839 -34.37 -4.46 -3.77
N GLN A 840 -33.20 -5.02 -4.13
CA GLN A 840 -32.81 -6.38 -3.71
C GLN A 840 -32.65 -6.52 -2.19
N ARG A 841 -32.60 -5.38 -1.45
CA ARG A 841 -32.62 -5.30 0.01
C ARG A 841 -34.03 -5.22 0.62
N VAL A 842 -35.07 -4.94 -0.16
CA VAL A 842 -36.48 -4.91 0.32
C VAL A 842 -37.05 -6.33 0.27
N ASN A 843 -36.70 -7.13 1.28
CA ASN A 843 -37.05 -8.54 1.37
C ASN A 843 -37.07 -9.00 2.86
N ALA A 844 -37.83 -10.04 3.16
CA ALA A 844 -37.93 -10.62 4.50
C ALA A 844 -36.70 -11.46 4.87
N GLY A 845 -36.35 -11.51 6.16
CA GLY A 845 -35.35 -12.44 6.71
C GLY A 845 -33.89 -12.19 6.28
N ILE A 846 -33.59 -11.01 5.71
CA ILE A 846 -32.22 -10.60 5.32
C ILE A 846 -31.72 -9.37 6.11
N TRP A 847 -32.35 -9.04 7.24
CA TRP A 847 -31.93 -7.98 8.19
C TRP A 847 -31.76 -6.57 7.60
N ALA A 848 -32.30 -6.31 6.42
CA ALA A 848 -32.19 -5.05 5.68
C ALA A 848 -33.41 -4.11 5.85
N GLY A 849 -34.32 -4.43 6.77
CA GLY A 849 -35.51 -3.63 7.07
C GLY A 849 -36.85 -4.17 6.53
N GLY A 850 -36.87 -5.37 5.95
CA GLY A 850 -38.10 -6.09 5.61
C GLY A 850 -38.92 -5.50 4.46
N GLU A 851 -40.20 -5.86 4.42
CA GLU A 851 -41.12 -5.54 3.31
C GLU A 851 -42.27 -4.57 3.71
N TYR A 852 -42.35 -4.13 4.96
CA TYR A 852 -43.52 -3.42 5.51
C TYR A 852 -43.16 -2.09 6.16
N VAL A 853 -44.06 -1.10 6.05
CA VAL A 853 -43.99 0.14 6.82
C VAL A 853 -44.34 -0.18 8.27
N CYS A 854 -43.32 -0.21 9.13
CA CYS A 854 -43.44 -0.51 10.55
C CYS A 854 -42.21 -0.05 11.33
N TRP A 855 -42.30 -0.14 12.66
CA TRP A 855 -41.19 0.08 13.57
C TRP A 855 -41.20 -1.00 14.67
N GLY A 856 -40.12 -1.11 15.43
CA GLY A 856 -40.03 -2.08 16.52
C GLY A 856 -38.85 -1.83 17.46
N THR A 857 -39.05 -2.07 18.75
CA THR A 857 -38.02 -1.93 19.78
C THR A 857 -36.99 -3.04 19.65
N GLN A 858 -35.72 -2.66 19.43
CA GLN A 858 -34.58 -3.56 19.23
C GLN A 858 -34.69 -4.57 18.06
N ASN A 859 -35.77 -4.54 17.29
CA ASN A 859 -36.01 -5.44 16.16
C ASN A 859 -35.21 -5.04 14.91
N LYS A 860 -34.39 -5.94 14.35
CA LYS A 860 -33.60 -5.69 13.11
C LYS A 860 -34.33 -6.02 11.81
N GLU A 861 -35.53 -6.62 11.86
CA GLU A 861 -36.32 -7.00 10.66
C GLU A 861 -37.25 -5.87 10.17
N VAL A 862 -37.36 -4.76 10.90
CA VAL A 862 -38.20 -3.59 10.57
C VAL A 862 -37.36 -2.48 9.93
N PRO A 863 -37.95 -1.61 9.08
CA PRO A 863 -37.18 -0.56 8.42
C PRO A 863 -36.72 0.51 9.40
N LEU A 864 -37.41 0.66 10.53
CA LEU A 864 -37.13 1.66 11.56
C LEU A 864 -37.07 1.02 12.95
N ARG A 865 -35.86 0.70 13.41
CA ARG A 865 -35.60 0.07 14.71
C ARG A 865 -35.49 1.15 15.79
N LYS A 866 -36.18 0.96 16.92
CA LYS A 866 -36.01 1.81 18.10
C LYS A 866 -34.91 1.23 18.99
N CYS A 867 -33.81 1.97 19.12
CA CYS A 867 -32.63 1.57 19.90
C CYS A 867 -32.73 2.04 21.36
N GLY A 868 -33.41 3.16 21.62
CA GLY A 868 -33.69 3.68 22.95
C GLY A 868 -34.72 4.82 22.91
N PRO A 869 -35.03 5.46 24.05
CA PRO A 869 -35.85 6.67 24.07
C PRO A 869 -35.24 7.74 23.16
N GLY A 870 -36.02 8.23 22.20
CA GLY A 870 -35.60 9.23 21.22
C GLY A 870 -34.55 8.78 20.20
N HIS A 871 -34.02 7.54 20.27
CA HIS A 871 -32.93 7.03 19.42
C HIS A 871 -33.41 5.88 18.52
N PHE A 872 -33.27 6.08 17.21
CA PHE A 872 -33.72 5.18 16.16
C PHE A 872 -32.61 4.85 15.17
N GLU A 873 -32.81 3.77 14.42
CA GLU A 873 -31.96 3.29 13.32
C GLU A 873 -32.86 3.06 12.10
N LEU A 874 -32.60 3.78 11.01
CA LEU A 874 -33.24 3.59 9.72
C LEU A 874 -32.42 2.61 8.88
N LYS A 875 -32.93 1.38 8.71
CA LYS A 875 -32.20 0.27 8.10
C LYS A 875 -32.22 0.27 6.56
N THR A 876 -33.25 0.87 5.98
CA THR A 876 -33.51 0.89 4.53
C THR A 876 -32.69 1.94 3.76
N VAL A 877 -31.51 2.31 4.26
CA VAL A 877 -30.56 3.23 3.60
C VAL A 877 -29.42 2.42 2.97
N ASP A 878 -29.13 2.65 1.70
CA ASP A 878 -27.93 2.08 1.04
C ASP A 878 -26.79 3.10 0.89
N GLY A 879 -25.62 2.61 0.51
CA GLY A 879 -24.42 3.45 0.37
C GLY A 879 -24.29 4.21 -0.94
N MET A 880 -25.25 4.10 -1.86
CA MET A 880 -25.21 4.66 -3.20
C MET A 880 -26.05 5.94 -3.38
N GLY A 881 -26.87 6.32 -2.39
CA GLY A 881 -27.70 7.55 -2.44
C GLY A 881 -26.97 8.87 -2.16
N ASN A 882 -27.67 9.98 -2.46
CA ASN A 882 -27.31 11.30 -1.94
C ASN A 882 -27.85 11.42 -0.50
N SER A 883 -27.02 11.12 0.48
CA SER A 883 -27.43 11.08 1.89
C SER A 883 -27.92 12.43 2.43
N TYR A 884 -27.59 13.58 1.82
CA TYR A 884 -28.21 14.86 2.22
C TYR A 884 -29.70 14.89 1.85
N LEU A 885 -30.06 14.43 0.64
CA LEU A 885 -31.46 14.32 0.23
C LEU A 885 -32.20 13.26 1.07
N SER A 886 -31.57 12.10 1.30
CA SER A 886 -32.11 11.02 2.14
C SER A 886 -32.45 11.52 3.56
N MET A 887 -31.50 12.20 4.21
CA MET A 887 -31.70 12.69 5.58
C MET A 887 -32.59 13.94 5.63
N ALA A 888 -32.60 14.79 4.59
CA ALA A 888 -33.53 15.90 4.52
C ALA A 888 -34.99 15.40 4.40
N ALA A 889 -35.24 14.34 3.61
CA ALA A 889 -36.55 13.70 3.51
C ALA A 889 -36.99 13.08 4.85
N LEU A 890 -36.06 12.44 5.59
CA LEU A 890 -36.30 11.94 6.94
C LEU A 890 -36.72 13.07 7.90
N LEU A 891 -35.93 14.14 8.00
CA LEU A 891 -36.23 15.27 8.89
C LEU A 891 -37.51 16.01 8.49
N ALA A 892 -37.74 16.24 7.21
CA ALA A 892 -38.97 16.86 6.71
C ALA A 892 -40.23 16.06 7.06
N SER A 893 -40.13 14.72 7.06
CA SER A 893 -41.23 13.81 7.41
C SER A 893 -41.53 13.81 8.90
N GLY A 894 -40.50 13.72 9.74
CA GLY A 894 -40.66 13.87 11.18
C GLY A 894 -41.20 15.24 11.56
N LEU A 895 -40.72 16.31 10.90
CA LEU A 895 -41.18 17.68 11.09
C LEU A 895 -42.64 17.89 10.64
N HIS A 896 -43.14 17.19 9.61
CA HIS A 896 -44.57 17.13 9.31
C HIS A 896 -45.35 16.52 10.47
N GLY A 897 -44.88 15.38 10.98
CA GLY A 897 -45.47 14.69 12.13
C GLY A 897 -45.59 15.57 13.38
N LEU A 898 -44.54 16.34 13.68
CA LEU A 898 -44.55 17.33 14.77
C LEU A 898 -45.51 18.49 14.51
N ARG A 899 -45.47 19.08 13.31
CA ARG A 899 -46.32 20.24 12.95
C ARG A 899 -47.81 19.90 12.89
N GLN A 900 -48.19 18.65 12.70
CA GLN A 900 -49.59 18.20 12.68
C GLN A 900 -50.01 17.41 13.93
N ASP A 901 -49.12 17.21 14.90
CA ASP A 901 -49.34 16.38 16.10
C ASP A 901 -49.91 14.98 15.75
N LEU A 902 -49.30 14.34 14.75
CA LEU A 902 -49.74 13.03 14.26
C LEU A 902 -49.68 11.98 15.37
N LYS A 903 -50.65 11.06 15.35
CA LYS A 903 -50.70 9.95 16.31
C LYS A 903 -50.07 8.71 15.69
N LEU A 904 -49.14 8.11 16.44
CA LEU A 904 -48.48 6.87 16.05
C LEU A 904 -49.49 5.72 16.07
N GLN A 905 -50.01 5.38 14.89
CA GLN A 905 -50.98 4.27 14.70
C GLN A 905 -50.31 2.90 14.70
N HIS A 906 -49.01 2.84 14.38
CA HIS A 906 -48.25 1.60 14.32
C HIS A 906 -47.84 1.15 15.74
N GLY A 907 -48.17 -0.08 16.11
CA GLY A 907 -47.70 -0.72 17.32
C GLY A 907 -46.23 -1.16 17.23
N ASP A 908 -45.66 -1.53 18.38
CA ASP A 908 -44.28 -2.04 18.48
C ASP A 908 -44.20 -3.46 17.91
N CYS A 909 -43.53 -3.64 16.77
CA CYS A 909 -43.36 -4.94 16.14
C CYS A 909 -42.16 -5.69 16.74
N THR A 910 -42.42 -6.76 17.48
CA THR A 910 -41.40 -7.53 18.22
C THR A 910 -40.82 -8.73 17.46
N GLY A 911 -41.37 -9.09 16.29
CA GLY A 911 -40.86 -10.16 15.41
C GLY A 911 -40.77 -9.71 13.95
N ASP A 912 -40.42 -10.63 13.04
CA ASP A 912 -40.47 -10.38 11.59
C ASP A 912 -41.91 -10.03 11.17
N PRO A 913 -42.16 -8.82 10.62
CA PRO A 913 -43.49 -8.42 10.14
C PRO A 913 -44.13 -9.42 9.17
N THR A 914 -43.31 -10.14 8.41
CA THR A 914 -43.72 -11.15 7.43
C THR A 914 -44.23 -12.42 8.14
N GLY A 915 -43.51 -12.86 9.18
CA GLY A 915 -43.77 -14.10 9.92
C GLY A 915 -44.83 -14.03 11.02
N ILE A 916 -45.14 -12.86 11.58
CA ILE A 916 -46.16 -12.72 12.66
C ILE A 916 -47.61 -12.95 12.20
N GLY A 917 -47.86 -13.05 10.89
CA GLY A 917 -49.18 -13.28 10.32
C GLY A 917 -50.06 -12.04 10.17
N GLU A 918 -51.08 -12.16 9.32
CA GLU A 918 -51.90 -11.01 8.88
C GLU A 918 -52.76 -10.40 9.99
N GLU A 919 -53.36 -11.23 10.85
CA GLU A 919 -54.20 -10.74 11.96
C GLU A 919 -53.39 -9.89 12.95
N GLU A 920 -52.15 -10.31 13.25
CA GLU A 920 -51.29 -9.59 14.19
C GLU A 920 -50.70 -8.32 13.57
N ARG A 921 -50.29 -8.37 12.29
CA ARG A 921 -49.95 -7.17 11.51
C ARG A 921 -51.06 -6.12 11.57
N GLN A 922 -52.32 -6.52 11.37
CA GLN A 922 -53.46 -5.59 11.41
C GLN A 922 -53.68 -4.98 12.80
N LYS A 923 -53.51 -5.75 13.90
CA LYS A 923 -53.56 -5.20 15.28
C LYS A 923 -52.45 -4.19 15.55
N LEU A 924 -51.27 -4.40 14.97
CA LEU A 924 -50.13 -3.47 15.04
C LEU A 924 -50.20 -2.33 14.02
N GLY A 925 -51.28 -2.21 13.22
CA GLY A 925 -51.42 -1.18 12.19
C GLY A 925 -50.53 -1.37 10.95
N ILE A 926 -49.78 -2.48 10.87
CA ILE A 926 -48.83 -2.81 9.80
C ILE A 926 -49.59 -3.27 8.55
N THR A 927 -50.13 -2.30 7.82
CA THR A 927 -51.05 -2.53 6.69
C THR A 927 -50.48 -2.13 5.34
N THR A 928 -49.33 -1.45 5.32
CA THR A 928 -48.70 -0.90 4.11
C THR A 928 -47.38 -1.60 3.82
N GLN A 929 -47.22 -2.09 2.59
CA GLN A 929 -45.94 -2.63 2.10
C GLN A 929 -45.02 -1.50 1.64
N LEU A 930 -43.71 -1.69 1.81
CA LEU A 930 -42.70 -0.83 1.22
C LEU A 930 -42.69 -0.99 -0.31
N PRO A 931 -42.38 0.07 -1.08
CA PRO A 931 -42.11 -0.08 -2.50
C PRO A 931 -40.94 -1.04 -2.75
N ASN A 932 -41.19 -2.14 -3.45
CA ASN A 932 -40.18 -3.12 -3.81
C ASN A 932 -39.58 -2.91 -5.22
N THR A 933 -39.78 -1.74 -5.81
CA THR A 933 -39.10 -1.29 -7.05
C THR A 933 -38.94 0.23 -7.05
N LEU A 934 -37.89 0.72 -7.72
CA LEU A 934 -37.63 2.17 -7.90
C LEU A 934 -38.82 2.89 -8.55
N GLU A 935 -39.46 2.27 -9.54
CA GLU A 935 -40.63 2.85 -10.20
C GLU A 935 -41.83 3.04 -9.23
N LYS A 936 -41.99 2.16 -8.23
CA LYS A 936 -43.06 2.30 -7.22
C LYS A 936 -42.73 3.40 -6.21
N SER A 937 -41.47 3.53 -5.77
CA SER A 937 -41.07 4.56 -4.82
C SER A 937 -41.06 5.96 -5.45
N LEU A 938 -40.62 6.10 -6.70
CA LEU A 938 -40.73 7.35 -7.45
C LEU A 938 -42.20 7.78 -7.63
N LYS A 939 -43.12 6.83 -7.89
CA LYS A 939 -44.56 7.10 -7.93
C LYS A 939 -45.16 7.43 -6.56
N ALA A 940 -44.61 6.89 -5.46
CA ALA A 940 -45.01 7.29 -4.11
C ALA A 940 -44.55 8.73 -3.81
N LEU A 941 -43.29 9.05 -4.12
CA LEU A 941 -42.71 10.38 -4.00
C LEU A 941 -43.44 11.44 -4.84
N ASP A 942 -43.77 11.14 -6.10
CA ASP A 942 -44.55 12.02 -6.96
C ASP A 942 -45.95 12.33 -6.37
N ARG A 943 -46.59 11.33 -5.76
CA ARG A 943 -47.92 11.47 -5.15
C ARG A 943 -47.89 12.17 -3.78
N ASP A 944 -46.76 12.15 -3.09
CA ASP A 944 -46.61 12.75 -1.77
C ASP A 944 -46.44 14.28 -1.85
N LYS A 945 -47.59 14.95 -1.97
CA LYS A 945 -47.66 16.42 -2.03
C LYS A 945 -47.14 17.10 -0.75
N VAL A 946 -47.14 16.41 0.39
CA VAL A 946 -46.65 16.98 1.66
C VAL A 946 -45.14 17.00 1.64
N LEU A 947 -44.52 15.85 1.39
CA LEU A 947 -43.06 15.72 1.32
C LEU A 947 -42.48 16.58 0.19
N ARG A 948 -43.09 16.58 -1.01
CA ARG A 948 -42.69 17.45 -2.13
C ARG A 948 -42.72 18.94 -1.77
N ARG A 949 -43.73 19.38 -1.03
CA ARG A 949 -43.80 20.78 -0.58
C ARG A 949 -42.75 21.08 0.49
N SER A 950 -42.51 20.15 1.42
CA SER A 950 -41.55 20.32 2.51
C SER A 950 -40.08 20.31 2.06
N LEU A 951 -39.76 19.55 0.99
CA LEU A 951 -38.44 19.52 0.36
C LEU A 951 -38.25 20.58 -0.73
N GLY A 952 -39.35 21.16 -1.22
CA GLY A 952 -39.37 22.05 -2.38
C GLY A 952 -39.56 21.27 -3.69
N TYR A 953 -40.60 21.62 -4.45
CA TYR A 953 -40.95 20.94 -5.71
C TYR A 953 -39.77 20.89 -6.68
N ALA A 954 -39.00 21.98 -6.79
CA ALA A 954 -37.79 22.07 -7.60
C ALA A 954 -36.78 20.93 -7.36
N VAL A 955 -36.49 20.60 -6.10
CA VAL A 955 -35.57 19.52 -5.72
C VAL A 955 -36.15 18.18 -6.13
N VAL A 956 -37.43 17.94 -5.81
CA VAL A 956 -38.05 16.63 -6.07
C VAL A 956 -38.28 16.39 -7.56
N ASP A 957 -38.62 17.42 -8.33
CA ASP A 957 -38.81 17.34 -9.78
C ASP A 957 -37.48 17.06 -10.51
N ASP A 958 -36.38 17.67 -10.05
CA ASP A 958 -35.03 17.39 -10.54
C ASP A 958 -34.59 15.96 -10.15
N TYR A 959 -34.88 15.54 -8.90
CA TYR A 959 -34.57 14.18 -8.41
C TYR A 959 -35.34 13.08 -9.15
N ILE A 960 -36.65 13.25 -9.39
CA ILE A 960 -37.43 12.28 -10.17
C ILE A 960 -36.89 12.21 -11.60
N ALA A 961 -36.65 13.36 -12.25
CA ALA A 961 -36.14 13.39 -13.61
C ALA A 961 -34.77 12.70 -13.77
N ILE A 962 -33.85 12.86 -12.82
CA ILE A 962 -32.56 12.16 -12.85
C ILE A 962 -32.73 10.67 -12.58
N SER A 963 -33.52 10.26 -11.57
CA SER A 963 -33.74 8.85 -11.24
C SER A 963 -34.43 8.08 -12.37
N GLU A 964 -35.45 8.65 -13.01
CA GLU A 964 -36.11 8.05 -14.18
C GLU A 964 -35.15 7.91 -15.37
N SER A 965 -34.30 8.92 -15.61
CA SER A 965 -33.33 8.89 -16.72
C SER A 965 -32.23 7.87 -16.50
N VAL A 966 -31.73 7.75 -15.25
CA VAL A 966 -30.76 6.72 -14.86
C VAL A 966 -31.39 5.32 -14.96
N MET A 967 -32.60 5.13 -14.43
CA MET A 967 -33.34 3.86 -14.53
C MET A 967 -33.53 3.43 -15.99
N ALA A 968 -33.97 4.34 -16.87
CA ALA A 968 -34.12 4.05 -18.29
C ALA A 968 -32.78 3.67 -18.97
N LYS A 969 -31.68 4.33 -18.60
CA LYS A 969 -30.33 4.03 -19.10
C LYS A 969 -29.82 2.68 -18.64
N LEU A 970 -29.99 2.35 -17.36
CA LEU A 970 -29.54 1.09 -16.75
C LEU A 970 -30.34 -0.12 -17.25
N ARG A 971 -31.65 0.04 -17.52
CA ARG A 971 -32.47 -0.98 -18.21
C ARG A 971 -31.99 -1.26 -19.64
N GLY A 972 -31.28 -0.33 -20.27
CA GLY A 972 -30.60 -0.53 -21.55
C GLY A 972 -29.28 -1.30 -21.46
N PHE A 973 -28.77 -1.60 -20.26
CA PHE A 973 -27.58 -2.42 -20.03
C PHE A 973 -27.97 -3.85 -19.65
N GLY A 974 -27.22 -4.83 -20.16
CA GLY A 974 -27.19 -6.18 -19.59
C GLY A 974 -26.65 -6.16 -18.16
N ASP A 975 -27.05 -7.15 -17.36
CA ASP A 975 -26.89 -7.14 -15.90
C ASP A 975 -25.43 -6.97 -15.44
N GLU A 976 -24.48 -7.60 -16.14
CA GLU A 976 -23.05 -7.48 -15.91
C GLU A 976 -22.56 -6.03 -16.07
N LYS A 977 -22.80 -5.42 -17.25
CA LYS A 977 -22.43 -4.02 -17.51
C LYS A 977 -23.11 -3.06 -16.53
N ARG A 978 -24.35 -3.34 -16.14
CA ARG A 978 -25.09 -2.53 -15.16
C ARG A 978 -24.43 -2.59 -13.78
N ARG A 979 -24.09 -3.80 -13.31
CA ARG A 979 -23.33 -4.02 -12.07
C ARG A 979 -21.99 -3.30 -12.10
N LEU A 980 -21.18 -3.50 -13.15
CA LEU A 980 -19.86 -2.88 -13.28
C LEU A 980 -19.94 -1.34 -13.33
N TRP A 981 -20.90 -0.77 -14.05
CA TRP A 981 -21.10 0.69 -14.13
C TRP A 981 -21.51 1.33 -12.80
N LEU A 982 -22.32 0.62 -11.99
CA LEU A 982 -22.66 1.06 -10.63
C LEU A 982 -21.47 0.91 -9.68
N MET A 983 -20.77 -0.23 -9.72
CA MET A 983 -19.57 -0.47 -8.91
C MET A 983 -18.40 0.47 -9.27
N ALA A 984 -18.32 0.96 -10.51
CA ALA A 984 -17.29 1.90 -10.93
C ALA A 984 -17.33 3.24 -10.16
N ARG A 985 -18.51 3.66 -9.66
CA ARG A 985 -18.74 4.99 -9.06
C ARG A 985 -17.98 5.25 -7.75
N TYR A 986 -17.71 4.20 -6.99
CA TYR A 986 -16.98 4.24 -5.73
C TYR A 986 -15.84 3.23 -5.79
#